data_AF-A0A8H5QBX1-F1
#
_entry.id   AF-A0A8H5QBX1-F1
#
_cell.length_a   1.000
_cell.length_b   1.000
_cell.length_c   1.000
_cell.angle_alpha   90.00
_cell.angle_beta   90.00
_cell.angle_gamma   90.00
#
_symmetry.space_group_name_H-M   'P 1'
#
loop_
_entity.id
_entity.type
_entity.pdbx_description
1 polymer ?
#
loop_
_entity_poly.entity_id
_entity_poly.type
_entity_poly.pdbx_seq_one_letter_code
_entity_poly.pdbx_strand_id
1 'polypeptide(L)'
;MATRRLAIWSHNLQYSDLPEDVIRAASRSFYNWVGCTIAGSHHEATKIAHQTLSPFFGPPTASLLGHNGASRLDAQHAALINGIASHVHDYDDTHLDTIIHPTGPVASALLSVAEWRGGISGKKFITALMAGIEAECKAGLAVWPEHYDIGWHITSIVGSIGAAVAVSKVLGLSPTKTTHAIGLAATQVTGLREMFGSHCKSFHVGRAAQNGLLAAVMAEGGYTSSEGALEAKRGWATVVGTNKPDVLQALDRWLGTDNEDGLAGGDNGRWEIVRNSFKPFPCGIVIHPIIDACIQLHEALIREGHNPAQIESVTAQVHPLVLELTGKKTPKDGLEAKFSVYHSGACGLLLGRATPSEYEDNVVLDPAVITIRDRITANIDTSIAADSAKISVVLQSGEVFTKYVEHAIGSRANPLSDEKLREKFVDGCNSVSIRDAEAVSQRCWELEAGRPFHQCLKEHQAVFFTADCEDKVSPFYIRQPTTPPRSFGFGGVVRVGDTLIASDNTKHQLVKFAIHSGHHSPVVIPQTNYHNFSGAGSVSVPHRHGGKVLLMAEDVTASNTTGVSVFISKDNWKSARFLGFIESVDRKSEPASVAMSLASAHELGDRIYSSTLFYDNKVNPAMAGNRTDFSLRDITESVDALLKENGFKI
;
A
#
# COMPACT_ATOMS: atom_id res chain seq x y z
N MET A 1 29.97 17.60 -9.99
CA MET A 1 28.77 18.17 -9.35
C MET A 1 27.81 17.04 -9.04
N ALA A 2 27.92 16.46 -7.84
CA ALA A 2 27.26 15.23 -7.43
C ALA A 2 25.72 15.34 -7.47
N THR A 3 25.17 16.47 -6.99
CA THR A 3 23.71 16.74 -7.04
C THR A 3 23.16 16.59 -8.47
N ARG A 4 23.84 17.19 -9.45
CA ARG A 4 23.44 17.14 -10.86
C ARG A 4 23.79 15.80 -11.53
N ARG A 5 24.89 15.12 -11.13
CA ARG A 5 25.26 13.78 -11.63
C ARG A 5 24.20 12.75 -11.26
N LEU A 6 23.81 12.73 -9.99
CA LEU A 6 22.71 11.91 -9.45
C LEU A 6 21.39 12.19 -10.20
N ALA A 7 21.04 13.46 -10.41
CA ALA A 7 19.83 13.85 -11.13
C ALA A 7 19.79 13.36 -12.60
N ILE A 8 20.92 13.42 -13.32
CA ILE A 8 21.04 12.94 -14.70
C ILE A 8 20.98 11.40 -14.74
N TRP A 9 21.72 10.73 -13.86
CA TRP A 9 21.72 9.27 -13.74
C TRP A 9 20.29 8.75 -13.48
N SER A 10 19.61 9.27 -12.45
CA SER A 10 18.27 8.81 -12.09
C SER A 10 17.27 9.09 -13.21
N HIS A 11 17.38 10.23 -13.91
CA HIS A 11 16.52 10.54 -15.05
C HIS A 11 16.70 9.53 -16.21
N ASN A 12 17.96 9.20 -16.54
CA ASN A 12 18.30 8.34 -17.67
C ASN A 12 18.03 6.85 -17.43
N LEU A 13 18.27 6.33 -16.22
CA LEU A 13 18.16 4.92 -15.83
C LEU A 13 16.86 4.25 -16.32
N GLN A 14 16.94 3.24 -17.17
CA GLN A 14 15.78 2.45 -17.60
C GLN A 14 15.65 1.14 -16.84
N TYR A 15 14.47 0.53 -16.91
CA TYR A 15 14.25 -0.82 -16.37
C TYR A 15 15.15 -1.87 -17.04
N SER A 16 15.53 -1.66 -18.30
CA SER A 16 16.50 -2.49 -19.04
C SER A 16 17.93 -2.45 -18.46
N ASP A 17 18.22 -1.47 -17.62
CA ASP A 17 19.56 -1.20 -17.11
C ASP A 17 19.73 -1.81 -15.69
N LEU A 18 18.76 -2.62 -15.26
CA LEU A 18 18.72 -3.31 -13.98
C LEU A 18 19.03 -4.81 -14.19
N PRO A 19 20.12 -5.33 -13.61
CA PRO A 19 20.35 -6.78 -13.52
C PRO A 19 19.23 -7.55 -12.82
N GLU A 20 19.11 -8.86 -13.09
CA GLU A 20 18.01 -9.69 -12.57
C GLU A 20 18.03 -9.80 -11.03
N ASP A 21 19.21 -9.87 -10.41
CA ASP A 21 19.37 -9.88 -8.96
C ASP A 21 19.02 -8.52 -8.32
N VAL A 22 19.24 -7.41 -9.03
CA VAL A 22 18.82 -6.06 -8.63
C VAL A 22 17.30 -5.88 -8.71
N ILE A 23 16.68 -6.35 -9.79
CA ILE A 23 15.21 -6.39 -9.95
C ILE A 23 14.59 -7.24 -8.83
N ARG A 24 15.16 -8.42 -8.57
CA ARG A 24 14.73 -9.29 -7.48
C ARG A 24 14.93 -8.60 -6.13
N ALA A 25 16.10 -8.02 -5.84
CA ALA A 25 16.36 -7.30 -4.60
C ALA A 25 15.36 -6.15 -4.36
N ALA A 26 15.06 -5.33 -5.37
CA ALA A 26 14.05 -4.28 -5.29
C ALA A 26 12.65 -4.84 -4.96
N SER A 27 12.28 -5.97 -5.56
CA SER A 27 10.99 -6.64 -5.30
C SER A 27 10.93 -7.22 -3.89
N ARG A 28 12.00 -7.86 -3.40
CA ARG A 28 12.13 -8.35 -2.02
C ARG A 28 12.06 -7.21 -1.00
N SER A 29 12.75 -6.10 -1.28
CA SER A 29 12.72 -4.88 -0.48
C SER A 29 11.30 -4.34 -0.34
N PHE A 30 10.61 -4.12 -1.46
CA PHE A 30 9.22 -3.65 -1.42
C PHE A 30 8.29 -4.61 -0.68
N TYR A 31 8.42 -5.91 -0.93
CA TYR A 31 7.64 -6.95 -0.27
C TYR A 31 7.82 -6.93 1.26
N ASN A 32 9.07 -6.91 1.73
CA ASN A 32 9.40 -6.79 3.16
C ASN A 32 8.82 -5.49 3.75
N TRP A 33 8.95 -4.36 3.06
CA TRP A 33 8.40 -3.08 3.50
C TRP A 33 6.87 -3.10 3.62
N VAL A 34 6.15 -3.69 2.66
CA VAL A 34 4.68 -3.82 2.76
C VAL A 34 4.31 -4.66 3.99
N GLY A 35 4.96 -5.80 4.21
CA GLY A 35 4.71 -6.66 5.39
C GLY A 35 4.95 -5.93 6.71
N CYS A 36 6.06 -5.20 6.84
CA CYS A 36 6.37 -4.39 8.02
C CYS A 36 5.38 -3.23 8.22
N THR A 37 4.98 -2.55 7.15
CA THR A 37 3.99 -1.45 7.18
C THR A 37 2.61 -1.95 7.60
N ILE A 38 2.21 -3.15 7.14
CA ILE A 38 0.98 -3.82 7.57
C ILE A 38 1.04 -4.15 9.07
N ALA A 39 2.11 -4.81 9.53
CA ALA A 39 2.29 -5.16 10.95
C ALA A 39 2.33 -3.94 11.88
N GLY A 40 2.81 -2.79 11.39
CA GLY A 40 2.89 -1.54 12.15
C GLY A 40 1.67 -0.61 12.02
N SER A 41 0.67 -0.93 11.19
CA SER A 41 -0.48 -0.04 10.91
C SER A 41 -1.27 0.32 12.18
N HIS A 42 -1.44 -0.66 13.06
CA HIS A 42 -2.20 -0.54 14.30
C HIS A 42 -1.32 -0.31 15.55
N HIS A 43 -0.02 -0.09 15.40
CA HIS A 43 0.85 0.28 16.52
C HIS A 43 0.42 1.63 17.12
N GLU A 44 0.65 1.84 18.43
CA GLU A 44 0.21 3.05 19.13
C GLU A 44 0.77 4.33 18.49
N ALA A 45 2.09 4.39 18.27
CA ALA A 45 2.75 5.50 17.56
C ALA A 45 2.06 5.87 16.22
N THR A 46 1.69 4.87 15.41
CA THR A 46 1.01 5.06 14.12
C THR A 46 -0.38 5.64 14.31
N LYS A 47 -1.14 5.10 15.27
CA LYS A 47 -2.49 5.60 15.65
C LYS A 47 -2.43 7.03 16.18
N ILE A 48 -1.48 7.35 17.07
CA ILE A 48 -1.28 8.71 17.60
C ILE A 48 -0.96 9.68 16.47
N ALA A 49 -0.01 9.36 15.59
CA ALA A 49 0.36 10.20 14.45
C ALA A 49 -0.84 10.43 13.51
N HIS A 50 -1.61 9.39 13.20
CA HIS A 50 -2.81 9.50 12.38
C HIS A 50 -3.88 10.38 13.04
N GLN A 51 -4.23 10.11 14.29
CA GLN A 51 -5.29 10.83 15.01
C GLN A 51 -4.95 12.31 15.22
N THR A 52 -3.72 12.61 15.67
CA THR A 52 -3.29 13.99 15.95
C THR A 52 -3.12 14.85 14.71
N LEU A 53 -2.74 14.26 13.57
CA LEU A 53 -2.61 14.98 12.29
C LEU A 53 -3.91 15.05 11.48
N SER A 54 -4.96 14.31 11.87
CA SER A 54 -6.23 14.26 11.13
C SER A 54 -6.91 15.60 10.83
N PRO A 55 -6.78 16.68 11.64
CA PRO A 55 -7.29 18.01 11.28
C PRO A 55 -6.58 18.68 10.09
N PHE A 56 -5.44 18.14 9.63
CA PHE A 56 -4.61 18.69 8.56
C PHE A 56 -4.61 17.83 7.27
N PHE A 57 -5.37 16.74 7.24
CA PHE A 57 -5.44 15.84 6.09
C PHE A 57 -6.17 16.49 4.90
N GLY A 58 -5.61 16.31 3.71
CA GLY A 58 -6.21 16.71 2.43
C GLY A 58 -7.06 15.60 1.78
N PRO A 59 -7.42 15.75 0.50
CA PRO A 59 -8.24 14.78 -0.22
C PRO A 59 -7.60 13.38 -0.31
N PRO A 60 -8.39 12.30 -0.10
CA PRO A 60 -7.90 10.93 -0.06
C PRO A 60 -7.39 10.45 -1.42
N THR A 61 -6.08 10.47 -1.60
CA THR A 61 -5.37 10.19 -2.87
C THR A 61 -4.39 9.02 -2.78
N ALA A 62 -3.94 8.65 -1.58
CA ALA A 62 -3.02 7.53 -1.32
C ALA A 62 -3.51 6.66 -0.16
N SER A 63 -3.16 5.38 -0.16
CA SER A 63 -3.65 4.35 0.76
C SER A 63 -2.84 4.28 2.05
N LEU A 64 -3.52 3.97 3.16
CA LEU A 64 -2.86 3.51 4.39
C LEU A 64 -2.89 2.00 4.45
N LEU A 65 -1.70 1.37 4.47
CA LEU A 65 -1.59 -0.08 4.48
C LEU A 65 -2.04 -0.67 5.84
N GLY A 66 -2.30 -1.98 5.86
CA GLY A 66 -2.67 -2.72 7.08
C GLY A 66 -4.02 -2.36 7.68
N HIS A 67 -4.95 -1.82 6.89
CA HIS A 67 -6.33 -1.53 7.31
C HIS A 67 -7.33 -2.39 6.52
N ASN A 68 -8.34 -2.95 7.19
CA ASN A 68 -9.47 -3.61 6.53
C ASN A 68 -10.45 -2.57 5.95
N GLY A 69 -10.25 -2.16 4.69
CA GLY A 69 -11.18 -1.29 3.97
C GLY A 69 -10.53 -0.06 3.34
N ALA A 70 -11.34 0.97 3.06
CA ALA A 70 -10.97 2.14 2.28
C ALA A 70 -10.19 3.23 3.06
N SER A 71 -9.12 2.85 3.76
CA SER A 71 -8.27 3.80 4.49
C SER A 71 -7.34 4.55 3.53
N ARG A 72 -7.60 5.83 3.28
CA ARG A 72 -6.83 6.71 2.38
C ARG A 72 -6.69 8.12 2.94
N LEU A 73 -5.50 8.71 2.77
CA LEU A 73 -5.19 10.12 3.07
C LEU A 73 -4.70 10.85 1.82
N ASP A 74 -4.37 12.14 1.92
CA ASP A 74 -3.53 12.77 0.92
C ASP A 74 -2.13 12.14 0.85
N ALA A 75 -1.44 12.29 -0.29
CA ALA A 75 -0.12 11.69 -0.50
C ALA A 75 0.97 12.12 0.50
N GLN A 76 0.91 13.35 1.06
CA GLN A 76 1.90 13.82 2.03
C GLN A 76 1.72 13.13 3.38
N HIS A 77 0.49 12.97 3.85
CA HIS A 77 0.21 12.27 5.10
C HIS A 77 0.25 10.75 4.96
N ALA A 78 -0.13 10.18 3.81
CA ALA A 78 0.05 8.75 3.54
C ALA A 78 1.54 8.36 3.57
N ALA A 79 2.43 9.15 2.97
CA ALA A 79 3.88 8.89 3.02
C ALA A 79 4.43 8.96 4.46
N LEU A 80 3.95 9.92 5.26
CA LEU A 80 4.32 10.05 6.67
C LEU A 80 3.83 8.86 7.51
N ILE A 81 2.55 8.49 7.42
CA ILE A 81 1.95 7.46 8.25
C ILE A 81 2.42 6.06 7.83
N ASN A 82 2.55 5.76 6.54
CA ASN A 82 3.11 4.48 6.09
C ASN A 82 4.60 4.36 6.46
N GLY A 83 5.40 5.45 6.37
CA GLY A 83 6.81 5.41 6.77
C GLY A 83 7.01 5.30 8.29
N ILE A 84 6.09 5.81 9.10
CA ILE A 84 6.04 5.51 10.54
C ILE A 84 5.71 4.02 10.74
N ALA A 85 4.64 3.54 10.12
CA ALA A 85 4.18 2.16 10.26
C ALA A 85 5.22 1.12 9.80
N SER A 86 6.05 1.42 8.79
CA SER A 86 7.11 0.50 8.37
C SER A 86 8.20 0.31 9.43
N HIS A 87 8.42 1.29 10.31
CA HIS A 87 9.58 1.36 11.21
C HIS A 87 9.26 1.23 12.72
N VAL A 88 7.99 1.32 13.16
CA VAL A 88 7.60 1.15 14.59
C VAL A 88 8.05 -0.15 15.25
N HIS A 89 8.17 -1.22 14.46
CA HIS A 89 8.67 -2.50 14.96
C HIS A 89 10.19 -2.65 14.86
N ASP A 90 10.92 -1.67 14.31
CA ASP A 90 12.34 -1.79 13.95
C ASP A 90 12.64 -3.11 13.18
N TYR A 91 11.69 -3.53 12.35
CA TYR A 91 11.62 -4.88 11.74
C TYR A 91 11.79 -4.83 10.21
N ASP A 92 11.98 -3.63 9.66
CA ASP A 92 12.22 -3.36 8.25
C ASP A 92 13.61 -3.82 7.80
N ASP A 93 14.05 -3.36 6.63
CA ASP A 93 15.32 -3.73 6.01
C ASP A 93 16.51 -2.93 6.59
N THR A 94 17.73 -3.37 6.32
CA THR A 94 18.95 -2.70 6.80
C THR A 94 20.13 -2.90 5.83
N HIS A 95 20.67 -1.80 5.32
CA HIS A 95 21.88 -1.77 4.51
C HIS A 95 23.12 -1.88 5.40
N LEU A 96 23.72 -3.08 5.43
CA LEU A 96 24.58 -3.50 6.54
C LEU A 96 25.93 -2.78 6.69
N ASP A 97 26.42 -2.05 5.68
CA ASP A 97 27.67 -1.26 5.82
C ASP A 97 27.44 0.11 6.47
N THR A 98 26.19 0.59 6.52
CA THR A 98 25.85 1.96 6.94
C THR A 98 24.65 2.04 7.89
N ILE A 99 23.98 0.92 8.17
CA ILE A 99 22.75 0.78 8.97
C ILE A 99 21.58 1.71 8.58
N ILE A 100 21.53 2.13 7.31
CA ILE A 100 20.33 2.73 6.70
C ILE A 100 19.22 1.67 6.66
N HIS A 101 17.97 2.08 6.88
CA HIS A 101 16.77 1.29 6.60
C HIS A 101 16.10 1.82 5.31
N PRO A 102 16.50 1.37 4.10
CA PRO A 102 16.30 2.17 2.89
C PRO A 102 14.87 2.09 2.31
N THR A 103 14.22 0.93 2.36
CA THR A 103 12.90 0.84 1.70
C THR A 103 11.85 1.68 2.44
N GLY A 104 12.01 1.90 3.75
CA GLY A 104 11.14 2.72 4.61
C GLY A 104 10.81 4.11 4.03
N PRO A 105 11.79 5.03 3.88
CA PRO A 105 11.54 6.36 3.31
C PRO A 105 11.06 6.30 1.85
N VAL A 106 11.73 5.50 1.01
CA VAL A 106 11.56 5.52 -0.44
C VAL A 106 10.22 4.95 -0.88
N ALA A 107 9.86 3.75 -0.41
CA ALA A 107 8.60 3.11 -0.81
C ALA A 107 7.38 3.86 -0.29
N SER A 108 7.45 4.41 0.93
CA SER A 108 6.36 5.21 1.51
C SER A 108 6.05 6.46 0.67
N ALA A 109 7.09 7.16 0.19
CA ALA A 109 6.92 8.31 -0.68
C ALA A 109 6.46 7.92 -2.09
N LEU A 110 7.10 6.89 -2.66
CA LEU A 110 6.87 6.44 -4.03
C LEU A 110 5.46 5.85 -4.22
N LEU A 111 4.99 5.02 -3.29
CA LEU A 111 3.62 4.50 -3.28
C LEU A 111 2.60 5.65 -3.27
N SER A 112 2.76 6.59 -2.34
CA SER A 112 1.83 7.70 -2.16
C SER A 112 1.69 8.57 -3.41
N VAL A 113 2.77 8.76 -4.18
CA VAL A 113 2.70 9.47 -5.47
C VAL A 113 2.16 8.58 -6.60
N ALA A 114 2.53 7.31 -6.64
CA ALA A 114 2.06 6.39 -7.68
C ALA A 114 0.54 6.17 -7.63
N GLU A 115 -0.05 6.12 -6.43
CA GLU A 115 -1.51 6.08 -6.26
C GLU A 115 -2.19 7.42 -6.52
N TRP A 116 -1.59 8.54 -6.10
CA TRP A 116 -2.13 9.88 -6.37
C TRP A 116 -2.18 10.21 -7.86
N ARG A 117 -1.15 9.81 -8.63
CA ARG A 117 -1.08 10.05 -10.08
C ARG A 117 -1.78 9.00 -10.93
N GLY A 118 -1.89 7.76 -10.44
CA GLY A 118 -2.38 6.64 -11.24
C GLY A 118 -1.45 6.27 -12.39
N GLY A 119 -1.88 5.34 -13.25
CA GLY A 119 -1.14 4.94 -14.47
C GLY A 119 0.22 4.26 -14.29
N ILE A 120 0.78 4.18 -13.08
CA ILE A 120 2.13 3.63 -12.87
C ILE A 120 2.14 2.10 -12.98
N SER A 121 2.86 1.61 -13.99
CA SER A 121 3.21 0.20 -14.21
C SER A 121 4.27 -0.28 -13.22
N GLY A 122 4.23 -1.55 -12.82
CA GLY A 122 5.23 -2.21 -11.97
C GLY A 122 6.69 -1.95 -12.34
N LYS A 123 7.06 -2.05 -13.62
CA LYS A 123 8.44 -1.82 -14.08
C LYS A 123 8.91 -0.36 -13.87
N LYS A 124 8.05 0.64 -14.12
CA LYS A 124 8.34 2.04 -13.74
C LYS A 124 8.48 2.22 -12.23
N PHE A 125 7.63 1.55 -11.45
CA PHE A 125 7.69 1.59 -9.98
C PHE A 125 9.00 1.00 -9.45
N ILE A 126 9.38 -0.21 -9.87
CA ILE A 126 10.64 -0.87 -9.50
C ILE A 126 11.86 -0.01 -9.89
N THR A 127 11.87 0.57 -11.10
CA THR A 127 12.96 1.46 -11.53
C THR A 127 13.08 2.71 -10.64
N ALA A 128 11.95 3.31 -10.24
CA ALA A 128 11.92 4.46 -9.35
C ALA A 128 12.33 4.10 -7.91
N LEU A 129 11.86 2.97 -7.39
CA LEU A 129 12.19 2.46 -6.06
C LEU A 129 13.69 2.21 -5.92
N MET A 130 14.25 1.46 -6.88
CA MET A 130 15.67 1.16 -6.96
C MET A 130 16.49 2.46 -7.06
N ALA A 131 16.09 3.41 -7.93
CA ALA A 131 16.77 4.69 -8.07
C ALA A 131 16.84 5.51 -6.76
N GLY A 132 15.82 5.43 -5.91
CA GLY A 132 15.84 6.08 -4.59
C GLY A 132 16.75 5.38 -3.57
N ILE A 133 16.61 4.05 -3.46
CA ILE A 133 17.39 3.21 -2.52
C ILE A 133 18.89 3.28 -2.83
N GLU A 134 19.28 3.20 -4.10
CA GLU A 134 20.67 3.32 -4.52
C GLU A 134 21.23 4.73 -4.21
N ALA A 135 20.45 5.78 -4.48
CA ALA A 135 20.86 7.17 -4.25
C ALA A 135 21.15 7.46 -2.76
N GLU A 136 20.29 6.99 -1.85
CA GLU A 136 20.45 7.22 -0.42
C GLU A 136 21.50 6.31 0.22
N CYS A 137 21.65 5.05 -0.24
CA CYS A 137 22.73 4.17 0.18
C CYS A 137 24.10 4.74 -0.20
N LYS A 138 24.28 5.22 -1.45
CA LYS A 138 25.52 5.88 -1.89
C LYS A 138 25.77 7.20 -1.16
N ALA A 139 24.73 8.03 -0.95
CA ALA A 139 24.86 9.25 -0.16
C ALA A 139 25.28 8.95 1.29
N GLY A 140 24.76 7.87 1.89
CA GLY A 140 25.12 7.38 3.21
C GLY A 140 26.55 6.88 3.32
N LEU A 141 26.99 6.04 2.38
CA LEU A 141 28.37 5.54 2.30
C LEU A 141 29.41 6.67 2.27
N ALA A 142 29.12 7.77 1.57
CA ALA A 142 29.98 8.94 1.55
C ALA A 142 30.19 9.53 2.97
N VAL A 143 29.11 9.73 3.74
CA VAL A 143 29.15 10.40 5.06
C VAL A 143 29.38 9.47 6.26
N TRP A 144 29.29 8.15 6.09
CA TRP A 144 29.45 7.15 7.14
C TRP A 144 30.94 6.92 7.52
N PRO A 145 31.31 6.80 8.81
CA PRO A 145 30.45 6.74 10.00
C PRO A 145 30.25 8.07 10.74
N GLU A 146 31.06 9.11 10.53
CA GLU A 146 31.26 10.17 11.53
C GLU A 146 30.00 10.99 11.82
N HIS A 147 29.13 11.20 10.82
CA HIS A 147 27.84 11.85 11.01
C HIS A 147 26.94 11.09 12.00
N TYR A 148 27.02 9.75 12.01
CA TYR A 148 26.27 8.89 12.91
C TYR A 148 26.85 8.96 14.31
N ASP A 149 28.18 8.98 14.44
CA ASP A 149 28.87 9.08 15.73
C ASP A 149 28.62 10.43 16.44
N ILE A 150 28.51 11.54 15.70
CA ILE A 150 28.10 12.85 16.27
C ILE A 150 26.59 12.95 16.57
N GLY A 151 25.78 11.95 16.22
CA GLY A 151 24.39 11.84 16.66
C GLY A 151 23.30 11.91 15.59
N TRP A 152 23.61 11.97 14.28
CA TRP A 152 22.56 11.95 13.24
C TRP A 152 21.98 10.55 13.04
N HIS A 153 20.66 10.46 12.82
CA HIS A 153 20.02 9.24 12.36
C HIS A 153 20.16 9.10 10.84
N ILE A 154 21.07 8.24 10.38
CA ILE A 154 21.45 8.15 8.95
C ILE A 154 20.24 8.01 8.03
N THR A 155 19.37 7.04 8.30
CA THR A 155 18.17 6.69 7.53
C THR A 155 17.34 7.91 7.13
N SER A 156 17.18 8.89 8.01
CA SER A 156 16.33 10.05 7.75
C SER A 156 17.06 11.27 7.20
N ILE A 157 18.38 11.36 7.35
CA ILE A 157 19.18 12.43 6.71
C ILE A 157 19.53 12.11 5.25
N VAL A 158 19.53 10.83 4.85
CA VAL A 158 19.60 10.41 3.43
C VAL A 158 18.22 10.08 2.85
N GLY A 159 17.26 9.63 3.67
CA GLY A 159 15.96 9.14 3.21
C GLY A 159 15.10 10.16 2.48
N SER A 160 15.27 11.45 2.79
CA SER A 160 14.61 12.52 2.02
C SER A 160 15.17 12.62 0.60
N ILE A 161 16.48 12.39 0.42
CA ILE A 161 17.16 12.42 -0.89
C ILE A 161 16.72 11.21 -1.72
N GLY A 162 16.72 10.00 -1.15
CA GLY A 162 16.24 8.78 -1.83
C GLY A 162 14.78 8.88 -2.24
N ALA A 163 13.91 9.31 -1.33
CA ALA A 163 12.49 9.56 -1.62
C ALA A 163 12.31 10.64 -2.72
N ALA A 164 13.07 11.73 -2.69
CA ALA A 164 12.99 12.76 -3.74
C ALA A 164 13.49 12.26 -5.10
N VAL A 165 14.52 11.41 -5.15
CA VAL A 165 15.00 10.79 -6.40
C VAL A 165 13.95 9.83 -6.97
N ALA A 166 13.39 8.94 -6.14
CA ALA A 166 12.34 8.00 -6.57
C ALA A 166 11.07 8.73 -7.05
N VAL A 167 10.60 9.74 -6.32
CA VAL A 167 9.43 10.51 -6.73
C VAL A 167 9.72 11.33 -7.99
N SER A 168 10.91 11.93 -8.11
CA SER A 168 11.33 12.61 -9.36
C SER A 168 11.37 11.66 -10.55
N LYS A 169 11.80 10.40 -10.34
CA LYS A 169 11.85 9.37 -11.37
C LYS A 169 10.45 8.92 -11.80
N VAL A 170 9.54 8.63 -10.87
CA VAL A 170 8.18 8.17 -11.22
C VAL A 170 7.35 9.26 -11.91
N LEU A 171 7.59 10.54 -11.57
CA LEU A 171 6.99 11.71 -12.22
C LEU A 171 7.66 12.09 -13.55
N GLY A 172 8.78 11.46 -13.93
CA GLY A 172 9.50 11.78 -15.16
C GLY A 172 10.13 13.19 -15.19
N LEU A 173 10.50 13.73 -14.02
CA LEU A 173 11.07 15.09 -13.93
C LEU A 173 12.38 15.19 -14.73
N SER A 174 12.59 16.33 -15.39
CA SER A 174 13.84 16.61 -16.12
C SER A 174 15.03 16.73 -15.16
N PRO A 175 16.29 16.51 -15.60
CA PRO A 175 17.45 16.56 -14.73
C PRO A 175 17.58 17.86 -13.93
N THR A 176 17.20 19.02 -14.49
CA THR A 176 17.17 20.30 -13.75
C THR A 176 16.15 20.29 -12.61
N LYS A 177 14.92 19.81 -12.85
CA LYS A 177 13.90 19.69 -11.80
C LYS A 177 14.32 18.67 -10.75
N THR A 178 14.86 17.52 -11.14
CA THR A 178 15.41 16.51 -10.21
C THR A 178 16.59 17.07 -9.40
N THR A 179 17.45 17.92 -9.98
CA THR A 179 18.53 18.61 -9.26
C THR A 179 17.95 19.53 -8.17
N HIS A 180 16.92 20.33 -8.46
CA HIS A 180 16.24 21.14 -7.44
C HIS A 180 15.50 20.28 -6.41
N ALA A 181 14.90 19.15 -6.79
CA ALA A 181 14.25 18.21 -5.87
C ALA A 181 15.25 17.64 -4.85
N ILE A 182 16.42 17.17 -5.32
CA ILE A 182 17.51 16.73 -4.44
C ILE A 182 17.93 17.87 -3.51
N GLY A 183 18.06 19.10 -4.03
CA GLY A 183 18.42 20.27 -3.20
C GLY A 183 17.36 20.68 -2.18
N LEU A 184 16.07 20.50 -2.46
CA LEU A 184 14.97 20.72 -1.51
C LEU A 184 14.90 19.60 -0.46
N ALA A 185 15.22 18.36 -0.81
CA ALA A 185 15.31 17.25 0.13
C ALA A 185 16.53 17.37 1.08
N ALA A 186 17.68 17.72 0.52
CA ALA A 186 18.96 17.83 1.22
C ALA A 186 18.98 18.95 2.29
N THR A 187 18.16 20.00 2.14
CA THR A 187 18.01 21.03 3.19
C THR A 187 17.01 20.65 4.29
N GLN A 188 16.25 19.56 4.14
CA GLN A 188 15.25 19.09 5.11
C GLN A 188 15.82 17.96 5.98
N VAL A 189 17.00 18.20 6.57
CA VAL A 189 17.71 17.26 7.44
C VAL A 189 16.91 17.03 8.73
N THR A 190 16.53 15.78 9.00
CA THR A 190 15.78 15.41 10.21
C THR A 190 16.32 14.11 10.83
N GLY A 191 16.32 14.05 12.17
CA GLY A 191 16.47 12.83 12.96
C GLY A 191 17.77 12.74 13.76
N LEU A 192 17.64 12.57 15.08
CA LEU A 192 18.75 12.48 16.05
C LEU A 192 18.75 11.12 16.75
N ARG A 193 19.91 10.50 16.96
CA ARG A 193 20.06 9.19 17.63
C ARG A 193 19.52 9.17 19.07
N GLU A 194 19.55 10.30 19.76
CA GLU A 194 18.98 10.48 21.12
C GLU A 194 17.50 10.06 21.21
N MET A 195 16.78 10.11 20.09
CA MET A 195 15.35 9.76 20.02
C MET A 195 15.08 8.24 19.91
N PHE A 196 16.13 7.40 19.90
CA PHE A 196 16.00 5.94 19.86
C PHE A 196 15.36 5.41 21.15
N GLY A 197 14.55 4.35 21.06
CA GLY A 197 13.72 3.92 22.19
C GLY A 197 12.51 4.83 22.46
N SER A 198 12.04 5.54 21.43
CA SER A 198 10.78 6.31 21.46
C SER A 198 10.06 6.24 20.12
N HIS A 199 8.79 6.64 20.08
CA HIS A 199 7.99 6.80 18.85
C HIS A 199 8.66 7.71 17.80
N CYS A 200 9.57 8.59 18.22
CA CYS A 200 10.23 9.55 17.34
C CYS A 200 11.22 8.87 16.36
N LYS A 201 11.78 7.69 16.68
CA LYS A 201 12.61 6.94 15.71
C LYS A 201 11.86 6.65 14.41
N SER A 202 10.58 6.24 14.50
CA SER A 202 9.73 5.96 13.33
C SER A 202 9.22 7.23 12.66
N PHE A 203 8.98 8.31 13.43
CA PHE A 203 8.71 9.63 12.86
C PHE A 203 9.83 10.07 11.92
N HIS A 204 11.10 9.79 12.23
CA HIS A 204 12.21 10.12 11.34
C HIS A 204 12.05 9.51 9.93
N VAL A 205 11.59 8.26 9.82
CA VAL A 205 11.41 7.53 8.55
C VAL A 205 10.24 8.09 7.75
N GLY A 206 9.08 8.25 8.38
CA GLY A 206 7.92 8.87 7.74
C GLY A 206 8.16 10.33 7.35
N ARG A 207 8.89 11.09 8.17
CA ARG A 207 9.23 12.49 7.88
C ARG A 207 10.21 12.59 6.72
N ALA A 208 11.18 11.67 6.61
CA ALA A 208 12.07 11.59 5.44
C ALA A 208 11.28 11.32 4.15
N ALA A 209 10.36 10.35 4.17
CA ALA A 209 9.45 10.07 3.04
C ALA A 209 8.66 11.32 2.62
N GLN A 210 8.01 11.99 3.58
CA GLN A 210 7.21 13.20 3.36
C GLN A 210 8.07 14.37 2.81
N ASN A 211 9.23 14.63 3.42
CA ASN A 211 10.16 15.70 2.99
C ASN A 211 10.62 15.49 1.53
N GLY A 212 10.92 14.25 1.14
CA GLY A 212 11.33 13.91 -0.24
C GLY A 212 10.19 14.00 -1.26
N LEU A 213 8.98 13.57 -0.89
CA LEU A 213 7.78 13.73 -1.70
C LEU A 213 7.49 15.21 -1.96
N LEU A 214 7.48 16.03 -0.90
CA LEU A 214 7.33 17.48 -0.97
C LEU A 214 8.38 18.13 -1.88
N ALA A 215 9.66 17.77 -1.70
CA ALA A 215 10.76 18.31 -2.48
C ALA A 215 10.60 18.08 -4.00
N ALA A 216 10.21 16.87 -4.40
CA ALA A 216 10.00 16.54 -5.81
C ALA A 216 8.77 17.22 -6.41
N VAL A 217 7.65 17.30 -5.68
CA VAL A 217 6.42 17.98 -6.15
C VAL A 217 6.60 19.51 -6.22
N MET A 218 7.36 20.11 -5.31
CA MET A 218 7.73 21.53 -5.40
C MET A 218 8.61 21.81 -6.63
N ALA A 219 9.59 20.95 -6.91
CA ALA A 219 10.44 21.07 -8.10
C ALA A 219 9.68 20.77 -9.41
N GLU A 220 8.68 19.89 -9.41
CA GLU A 220 7.73 19.71 -10.51
C GLU A 220 7.00 21.03 -10.82
N GLY A 221 6.53 21.74 -9.79
CA GLY A 221 5.95 23.08 -9.89
C GLY A 221 6.93 24.20 -10.27
N GLY A 222 8.23 23.90 -10.42
CA GLY A 222 9.27 24.86 -10.80
C GLY A 222 9.95 25.58 -9.64
N TYR A 223 9.76 25.14 -8.39
CA TYR A 223 10.47 25.70 -7.24
C TYR A 223 11.97 25.33 -7.30
N THR A 224 12.84 26.33 -7.19
CA THR A 224 14.30 26.19 -7.35
C THR A 224 15.03 25.93 -6.04
N SER A 225 16.12 25.17 -6.09
CA SER A 225 17.11 25.03 -5.00
C SER A 225 18.54 24.95 -5.57
N SER A 226 19.55 24.95 -4.71
CA SER A 226 20.97 24.93 -5.09
C SER A 226 21.30 23.74 -6.01
N GLU A 227 21.91 24.01 -7.17
CA GLU A 227 22.32 22.98 -8.13
C GLU A 227 23.48 22.08 -7.64
N GLY A 228 24.15 22.48 -6.56
CA GLY A 228 25.21 21.71 -5.89
C GLY A 228 24.91 21.50 -4.40
N ALA A 229 23.64 21.27 -4.04
CA ALA A 229 23.18 21.19 -2.66
C ALA A 229 23.90 20.13 -1.80
N LEU A 230 24.35 19.02 -2.41
CA LEU A 230 25.09 17.97 -1.72
C LEU A 230 26.56 18.33 -1.53
N GLU A 231 27.23 18.78 -2.60
CA GLU A 231 28.69 18.97 -2.69
C GLU A 231 29.21 20.39 -2.40
N ALA A 232 28.35 21.39 -2.21
CA ALA A 232 28.83 22.76 -1.95
C ALA A 232 29.61 22.86 -0.62
N LYS A 233 30.46 23.89 -0.49
CA LYS A 233 31.21 24.22 0.74
C LYS A 233 30.33 24.44 2.01
N ARG A 234 29.03 24.63 1.82
CA ARG A 234 27.99 24.67 2.89
C ARG A 234 26.79 23.77 2.53
N GLY A 235 27.03 22.76 1.70
CA GLY A 235 26.06 21.77 1.27
C GLY A 235 25.92 20.63 2.29
N TRP A 236 24.91 19.80 2.08
CA TRP A 236 24.49 18.72 2.99
C TRP A 236 25.66 17.87 3.48
N ALA A 237 26.53 17.39 2.58
CA ALA A 237 27.61 16.48 2.95
C ALA A 237 28.64 17.10 3.91
N THR A 238 28.90 18.42 3.77
CA THR A 238 29.80 19.15 4.70
C THR A 238 29.14 19.38 6.06
N VAL A 239 27.82 19.57 6.08
CA VAL A 239 27.06 19.95 7.28
C VAL A 239 26.70 18.73 8.14
N VAL A 240 26.47 17.57 7.53
CA VAL A 240 26.24 16.31 8.28
C VAL A 240 27.53 15.53 8.53
N GLY A 241 28.43 15.44 7.53
CA GLY A 241 29.70 14.68 7.59
C GLY A 241 30.90 15.56 7.97
N THR A 242 30.77 16.37 9.03
CA THR A 242 31.67 17.48 9.39
C THR A 242 33.16 17.15 9.50
N ASN A 243 33.53 15.88 9.72
CA ASN A 243 34.89 15.46 10.04
C ASN A 243 35.69 14.82 8.88
N LYS A 244 35.09 14.59 7.69
CA LYS A 244 35.82 14.06 6.51
C LYS A 244 36.27 15.19 5.57
N PRO A 245 37.56 15.61 5.55
CA PRO A 245 38.04 16.61 4.59
C PRO A 245 37.94 16.15 3.13
N ASP A 246 37.94 14.84 2.90
CA ASP A 246 37.94 14.25 1.55
C ASP A 246 36.55 14.00 0.95
N VAL A 247 35.47 14.08 1.74
CA VAL A 247 34.10 13.86 1.23
C VAL A 247 33.75 14.85 0.12
N LEU A 248 34.13 16.12 0.26
CA LEU A 248 33.90 17.12 -0.78
C LEU A 248 34.68 16.83 -2.08
N GLN A 249 35.76 16.06 -2.01
CA GLN A 249 36.58 15.66 -3.15
C GLN A 249 36.15 14.30 -3.74
N ALA A 250 35.44 13.48 -2.96
CA ALA A 250 35.03 12.12 -3.32
C ALA A 250 33.51 11.96 -3.57
N LEU A 251 32.66 12.94 -3.25
CA LEU A 251 31.21 12.79 -3.41
C LEU A 251 30.76 12.60 -4.88
N ASP A 252 31.49 13.18 -5.83
CA ASP A 252 31.32 12.92 -7.28
C ASP A 252 31.74 11.49 -7.71
N ARG A 253 32.45 10.75 -6.85
CA ARG A 253 32.76 9.30 -7.02
C ARG A 253 31.64 8.44 -6.45
N TRP A 254 31.23 8.68 -5.20
CA TRP A 254 30.13 7.95 -4.54
C TRP A 254 28.79 8.10 -5.28
N LEU A 255 28.47 9.32 -5.72
CA LEU A 255 27.34 9.61 -6.60
C LEU A 255 27.77 9.63 -8.08
N GLY A 256 28.78 8.80 -8.39
CA GLY A 256 29.39 8.66 -9.70
C GLY A 256 28.64 7.72 -10.63
N THR A 257 29.31 7.30 -11.71
CA THR A 257 28.88 6.20 -12.60
C THR A 257 30.08 5.32 -12.96
N ASP A 258 31.08 5.32 -12.08
CA ASP A 258 32.43 4.80 -12.34
C ASP A 258 32.71 3.66 -11.36
N ASN A 259 33.34 2.59 -11.84
CA ASN A 259 33.36 1.28 -11.18
C ASN A 259 34.02 1.21 -9.78
N GLU A 260 34.65 2.28 -9.31
CA GLU A 260 35.41 2.29 -8.05
C GLU A 260 34.60 2.69 -6.80
N ASP A 261 33.34 3.15 -6.94
CA ASP A 261 32.24 3.02 -5.94
C ASP A 261 30.93 3.78 -6.32
N GLY A 262 30.78 4.27 -7.56
CA GLY A 262 29.64 5.09 -7.98
C GLY A 262 28.29 4.38 -8.11
N LEU A 263 27.25 5.16 -8.45
CA LEU A 263 25.90 4.66 -8.79
C LEU A 263 26.04 3.70 -9.98
N ALA A 264 25.50 2.49 -9.87
CA ALA A 264 25.63 1.47 -10.89
C ALA A 264 24.73 1.68 -12.12
N GLY A 265 24.96 0.91 -13.18
CA GLY A 265 24.20 0.99 -14.43
C GLY A 265 24.47 -0.18 -15.36
N GLY A 266 23.45 -1.00 -15.64
CA GLY A 266 23.63 -2.33 -16.20
C GLY A 266 24.51 -3.20 -15.29
N ASP A 267 25.38 -3.98 -15.90
CA ASP A 267 26.37 -4.83 -15.21
C ASP A 267 27.60 -4.05 -14.70
N ASN A 268 27.61 -2.71 -14.81
CA ASN A 268 28.73 -1.86 -14.37
C ASN A 268 28.44 -1.18 -13.03
N GLY A 269 29.50 -0.90 -12.28
CA GLY A 269 29.42 -0.35 -10.92
C GLY A 269 29.00 -1.39 -9.88
N ARG A 270 28.58 -0.90 -8.71
CA ARG A 270 28.18 -1.71 -7.57
C ARG A 270 26.82 -1.26 -7.05
N TRP A 271 25.79 -2.06 -7.28
CA TRP A 271 24.47 -1.87 -6.70
C TRP A 271 24.52 -2.14 -5.18
N GLU A 272 24.01 -1.22 -4.37
CA GLU A 272 23.96 -1.40 -2.90
C GLU A 272 22.68 -2.13 -2.46
N ILE A 273 21.62 -2.11 -3.26
CA ILE A 273 20.34 -2.76 -2.93
C ILE A 273 20.47 -4.29 -2.81
N VAL A 274 21.41 -4.94 -3.51
CA VAL A 274 21.69 -6.38 -3.37
C VAL A 274 22.49 -6.71 -2.10
N ARG A 275 22.95 -5.68 -1.37
CA ARG A 275 23.76 -5.76 -0.14
C ARG A 275 22.97 -5.35 1.11
N ASN A 276 21.71 -4.95 0.90
CA ASN A 276 20.65 -4.76 1.89
C ASN A 276 20.20 -6.12 2.46
N SER A 277 19.78 -6.16 3.73
CA SER A 277 19.26 -7.39 4.36
C SER A 277 17.93 -7.16 5.06
N PHE A 278 17.19 -8.26 5.27
CA PHE A 278 15.87 -8.25 5.87
C PHE A 278 15.94 -8.83 7.27
N LYS A 279 15.43 -8.11 8.28
CA LYS A 279 15.48 -8.56 9.67
C LYS A 279 14.57 -9.79 9.90
N PRO A 280 15.05 -10.87 10.53
CA PRO A 280 14.22 -11.97 11.04
C PRO A 280 13.45 -11.62 12.32
N PHE A 281 13.93 -10.64 13.10
CA PHE A 281 13.36 -10.28 14.41
C PHE A 281 13.17 -8.75 14.54
N PRO A 282 12.13 -8.27 15.24
CA PRO A 282 11.71 -6.86 15.30
C PRO A 282 12.54 -6.03 16.32
N CYS A 283 13.85 -6.00 16.13
CA CYS A 283 14.80 -5.42 17.08
C CYS A 283 16.15 -5.08 16.42
N GLY A 284 17.07 -4.50 17.20
CA GLY A 284 18.43 -4.17 16.75
C GLY A 284 19.22 -5.40 16.33
N ILE A 285 19.88 -5.35 15.17
CA ILE A 285 20.48 -6.54 14.53
C ILE A 285 21.51 -7.29 15.39
N VAL A 286 22.19 -6.60 16.31
CA VAL A 286 23.23 -7.20 17.17
C VAL A 286 22.72 -8.36 18.05
N ILE A 287 21.42 -8.43 18.37
CA ILE A 287 20.85 -9.56 19.14
C ILE A 287 20.29 -10.70 18.29
N HIS A 288 20.26 -10.57 16.97
CA HIS A 288 19.72 -11.62 16.10
C HIS A 288 20.46 -12.97 16.23
N PRO A 289 21.80 -13.03 16.43
CA PRO A 289 22.51 -14.31 16.57
C PRO A 289 22.13 -15.12 17.82
N ILE A 290 21.86 -14.47 18.96
CA ILE A 290 21.37 -15.19 20.15
C ILE A 290 19.92 -15.63 19.98
N ILE A 291 19.05 -14.82 19.36
CA ILE A 291 17.65 -15.22 19.12
C ILE A 291 17.60 -16.46 18.22
N ASP A 292 18.37 -16.45 17.11
CA ASP A 292 18.50 -17.58 16.18
C ASP A 292 19.03 -18.84 16.89
N ALA A 293 20.11 -18.72 17.66
CA ALA A 293 20.65 -19.83 18.43
C ALA A 293 19.66 -20.37 19.50
N CYS A 294 18.91 -19.49 20.16
CA CYS A 294 17.88 -19.85 21.13
C CYS A 294 16.68 -20.58 20.50
N ILE A 295 16.22 -20.14 19.32
CA ILE A 295 15.15 -20.81 18.57
C ILE A 295 15.60 -22.21 18.12
N GLN A 296 16.82 -22.33 17.57
CA GLN A 296 17.36 -23.64 17.17
C GLN A 296 17.61 -24.57 18.37
N LEU A 297 17.81 -24.03 19.58
CA LEU A 297 17.84 -24.79 20.84
C LEU A 297 16.43 -25.22 21.30
N HIS A 298 15.42 -24.36 21.17
CA HIS A 298 14.02 -24.73 21.43
C HIS A 298 13.59 -25.90 20.54
N GLU A 299 13.86 -25.83 19.23
CA GLU A 299 13.57 -26.92 18.29
C GLU A 299 14.26 -28.24 18.68
N ALA A 300 15.49 -28.19 19.18
CA ALA A 300 16.21 -29.38 19.64
C ALA A 300 15.59 -29.96 20.91
N LEU A 301 15.33 -29.13 21.92
CA LEU A 301 14.70 -29.52 23.19
C LEU A 301 13.35 -30.20 22.96
N ILE A 302 12.48 -29.61 22.13
CA ILE A 302 11.17 -30.17 21.79
C ILE A 302 11.30 -31.49 21.02
N ARG A 303 12.27 -31.60 20.08
CA ARG A 303 12.53 -32.81 19.30
C ARG A 303 13.02 -33.98 20.15
N GLU A 304 13.75 -33.70 21.22
CA GLU A 304 14.28 -34.69 22.18
C GLU A 304 13.32 -34.90 23.39
N GLY A 305 12.19 -34.20 23.43
CA GLY A 305 11.09 -34.43 24.38
C GLY A 305 11.18 -33.64 25.69
N HIS A 306 12.12 -32.68 25.79
CA HIS A 306 12.27 -31.82 26.96
C HIS A 306 11.31 -30.62 26.91
N ASN A 307 10.87 -30.14 28.08
CA ASN A 307 10.08 -28.92 28.20
C ASN A 307 11.02 -27.72 28.50
N PRO A 308 11.06 -26.66 27.67
CA PRO A 308 11.89 -25.47 27.92
C PRO A 308 11.69 -24.78 29.27
N ALA A 309 10.54 -24.96 29.94
CA ALA A 309 10.34 -24.46 31.32
C ALA A 309 11.31 -25.13 32.35
N GLN A 310 11.88 -26.28 32.01
CA GLN A 310 12.85 -27.05 32.83
C GLN A 310 14.31 -26.61 32.62
N ILE A 311 14.57 -25.56 31.83
CA ILE A 311 15.91 -24.94 31.74
C ILE A 311 16.31 -24.42 33.13
N GLU A 312 17.44 -24.86 33.67
CA GLU A 312 17.99 -24.39 34.94
C GLU A 312 18.82 -23.11 34.75
N SER A 313 19.70 -23.08 33.74
CA SER A 313 20.55 -21.93 33.45
C SER A 313 20.92 -21.84 31.97
N VAL A 314 21.26 -20.63 31.51
CA VAL A 314 21.70 -20.37 30.13
C VAL A 314 22.93 -19.47 30.16
N THR A 315 23.99 -19.89 29.46
CA THR A 315 25.20 -19.10 29.23
C THR A 315 25.32 -18.73 27.76
N ALA A 316 25.48 -17.46 27.45
CA ALA A 316 25.67 -16.94 26.10
C ALA A 316 27.06 -16.27 25.97
N GLN A 317 27.83 -16.65 24.94
CA GLN A 317 29.03 -15.94 24.50
C GLN A 317 28.64 -15.06 23.30
N VAL A 318 28.84 -13.75 23.41
CA VAL A 318 28.36 -12.74 22.46
C VAL A 318 29.39 -11.64 22.18
N HIS A 319 29.31 -11.03 21.00
CA HIS A 319 30.13 -9.88 20.60
C HIS A 319 29.90 -8.66 21.53
N PRO A 320 30.91 -7.82 21.86
CA PRO A 320 30.80 -6.71 22.82
C PRO A 320 29.58 -5.79 22.66
N LEU A 321 29.26 -5.40 21.40
CA LEU A 321 28.14 -4.51 21.08
C LEU A 321 26.78 -5.00 21.60
N VAL A 322 26.64 -6.31 21.86
CA VAL A 322 25.40 -6.89 22.40
C VAL A 322 25.10 -6.35 23.78
N LEU A 323 26.06 -6.40 24.72
CA LEU A 323 25.82 -5.86 26.07
C LEU A 323 25.82 -4.33 26.09
N GLU A 324 26.62 -3.70 25.23
CA GLU A 324 26.68 -2.24 25.08
C GLU A 324 25.32 -1.65 24.68
N LEU A 325 24.68 -2.23 23.65
CA LEU A 325 23.46 -1.67 23.05
C LEU A 325 22.16 -2.30 23.58
N THR A 326 22.22 -3.52 24.13
CA THR A 326 21.01 -4.30 24.50
C THR A 326 21.13 -5.03 25.85
N GLY A 327 22.00 -4.56 26.74
CA GLY A 327 22.24 -5.14 28.07
C GLY A 327 21.10 -4.99 29.10
N LYS A 328 19.89 -4.55 28.71
CA LYS A 328 18.79 -4.30 29.66
C LYS A 328 18.21 -5.62 30.20
N LYS A 329 18.53 -5.95 31.46
CA LYS A 329 18.11 -7.22 32.10
C LYS A 329 16.61 -7.29 32.40
N THR A 330 16.04 -6.21 32.93
CA THR A 330 14.64 -6.16 33.41
C THR A 330 13.85 -5.11 32.63
N PRO A 331 13.51 -5.35 31.36
CA PRO A 331 12.59 -4.48 30.62
C PRO A 331 11.20 -4.50 31.27
N LYS A 332 10.53 -3.34 31.28
CA LYS A 332 9.21 -3.15 31.89
C LYS A 332 8.06 -3.22 30.88
N ASP A 333 8.37 -3.04 29.61
CA ASP A 333 7.45 -2.90 28.49
C ASP A 333 8.12 -3.41 27.19
N GLY A 334 7.32 -3.53 26.12
CA GLY A 334 7.74 -3.98 24.79
C GLY A 334 8.80 -3.11 24.12
N LEU A 335 8.83 -1.82 24.44
CA LEU A 335 9.79 -0.87 23.89
C LEU A 335 11.16 -1.04 24.55
N GLU A 336 11.21 -1.25 25.86
CA GLU A 336 12.41 -1.65 26.60
C GLU A 336 12.90 -3.05 26.20
N ALA A 337 11.99 -3.99 25.91
CA ALA A 337 12.32 -5.37 25.55
C ALA A 337 13.10 -5.48 24.23
N LYS A 338 12.86 -4.59 23.26
CA LYS A 338 13.66 -4.47 22.02
C LYS A 338 15.15 -4.16 22.26
N PHE A 339 15.50 -3.68 23.46
CA PHE A 339 16.87 -3.45 23.93
C PHE A 339 17.28 -4.44 25.03
N SER A 340 16.67 -5.62 25.06
CA SER A 340 16.98 -6.71 26.00
C SER A 340 17.40 -7.97 25.26
N VAL A 341 18.71 -8.25 25.27
CA VAL A 341 19.29 -9.53 24.85
C VAL A 341 18.69 -10.70 25.63
N TYR A 342 18.41 -10.48 26.92
CA TYR A 342 17.87 -11.46 27.85
C TYR A 342 16.41 -11.83 27.51
N HIS A 343 15.54 -10.84 27.31
CA HIS A 343 14.14 -11.08 26.91
C HIS A 343 14.05 -11.80 25.56
N SER A 344 14.80 -11.30 24.58
CA SER A 344 14.78 -11.84 23.22
C SER A 344 15.30 -13.28 23.16
N GLY A 345 16.35 -13.61 23.93
CA GLY A 345 16.83 -14.98 24.11
C GLY A 345 15.84 -15.88 24.87
N ALA A 346 15.09 -15.33 25.83
CA ALA A 346 14.07 -16.06 26.58
C ALA A 346 12.86 -16.43 25.72
N CYS A 347 12.36 -15.51 24.89
CA CYS A 347 11.32 -15.81 23.90
C CYS A 347 11.77 -16.88 22.91
N GLY A 348 13.00 -16.79 22.38
CA GLY A 348 13.57 -17.81 21.51
C GLY A 348 13.60 -19.21 22.15
N LEU A 349 14.03 -19.32 23.41
CA LEU A 349 14.10 -20.60 24.14
C LEU A 349 12.74 -21.14 24.59
N LEU A 350 11.85 -20.29 25.10
CA LEU A 350 10.58 -20.73 25.69
C LEU A 350 9.46 -20.91 24.67
N LEU A 351 9.42 -20.03 23.66
CA LEU A 351 8.32 -19.92 22.69
C LEU A 351 8.71 -20.35 21.28
N GLY A 352 10.01 -20.56 21.01
CA GLY A 352 10.51 -21.00 19.70
C GLY A 352 10.47 -19.92 18.61
N ARG A 353 10.23 -18.65 18.99
CA ARG A 353 10.10 -17.51 18.07
C ARG A 353 10.29 -16.18 18.78
N ALA A 354 10.43 -15.10 17.98
CA ALA A 354 10.49 -13.73 18.45
C ALA A 354 9.86 -12.78 17.40
N THR A 355 8.54 -12.90 17.18
CA THR A 355 7.76 -12.00 16.31
C THR A 355 7.39 -10.72 17.07
N PRO A 356 6.74 -9.71 16.46
CA PRO A 356 6.29 -8.51 17.17
C PRO A 356 5.44 -8.81 18.42
N SER A 357 4.66 -9.90 18.43
CA SER A 357 3.86 -10.29 19.60
C SER A 357 4.68 -10.81 20.77
N GLU A 358 5.88 -11.32 20.56
CA GLU A 358 6.80 -11.65 21.66
C GLU A 358 7.44 -10.41 22.32
N TYR A 359 7.20 -9.22 21.75
CA TYR A 359 7.56 -7.92 22.32
C TYR A 359 6.32 -7.11 22.74
N GLU A 360 5.16 -7.74 22.96
CA GLU A 360 4.01 -7.10 23.62
C GLU A 360 4.17 -7.12 25.15
N ASP A 361 3.67 -6.10 25.85
CA ASP A 361 3.86 -5.91 27.31
C ASP A 361 3.40 -7.11 28.16
N ASN A 362 2.34 -7.79 27.73
CA ASN A 362 1.83 -9.02 28.35
C ASN A 362 2.87 -10.17 28.31
N VAL A 363 3.67 -10.30 27.26
CA VAL A 363 4.75 -11.30 27.13
C VAL A 363 6.01 -10.83 27.87
N VAL A 364 6.31 -9.52 27.88
CA VAL A 364 7.43 -8.94 28.65
C VAL A 364 7.25 -9.12 30.16
N LEU A 365 6.00 -9.15 30.61
CA LEU A 365 5.60 -9.31 32.01
C LEU A 365 5.14 -10.73 32.38
N ASP A 366 5.17 -11.69 31.44
CA ASP A 366 4.78 -13.08 31.70
C ASP A 366 5.77 -13.76 32.68
N PRO A 367 5.31 -14.30 33.84
CA PRO A 367 6.18 -14.91 34.82
C PRO A 367 7.05 -16.08 34.30
N ALA A 368 6.61 -16.82 33.29
CA ALA A 368 7.40 -17.89 32.67
C ALA A 368 8.51 -17.30 31.79
N VAL A 369 8.23 -16.25 31.01
CA VAL A 369 9.24 -15.54 30.21
C VAL A 369 10.26 -14.87 31.13
N ILE A 370 9.82 -14.21 32.21
CA ILE A 370 10.69 -13.64 33.26
C ILE A 370 11.58 -14.74 33.86
N THR A 371 11.02 -15.89 34.20
CA THR A 371 11.76 -17.01 34.81
C THR A 371 12.89 -17.53 33.91
N ILE A 372 12.70 -17.56 32.58
CA ILE A 372 13.77 -17.92 31.63
C ILE A 372 14.73 -16.76 31.40
N ARG A 373 14.24 -15.52 31.34
CA ARG A 373 15.04 -14.29 31.18
C ARG A 373 16.06 -14.13 32.30
N ASP A 374 15.65 -14.36 33.54
CA ASP A 374 16.52 -14.24 34.72
C ASP A 374 17.54 -15.38 34.85
N ARG A 375 17.36 -16.48 34.09
CA ARG A 375 18.31 -17.60 33.97
C ARG A 375 19.39 -17.38 32.89
N ILE A 376 19.29 -16.31 32.09
CA ILE A 376 20.26 -16.01 31.01
C ILE A 376 21.41 -15.13 31.52
N THR A 377 22.63 -15.64 31.40
CA THR A 377 23.88 -14.88 31.58
C THR A 377 24.57 -14.71 30.24
N ALA A 378 24.64 -13.46 29.75
CA ALA A 378 25.39 -13.10 28.55
C ALA A 378 26.77 -12.55 28.93
N ASN A 379 27.81 -13.14 28.34
CA ASN A 379 29.21 -12.83 28.55
C ASN A 379 29.83 -12.31 27.25
N ILE A 380 30.66 -11.26 27.36
CA ILE A 380 31.39 -10.73 26.21
C ILE A 380 32.52 -11.69 25.83
N ASP A 381 32.61 -12.00 24.54
CA ASP A 381 33.71 -12.75 23.95
C ASP A 381 34.15 -12.03 22.66
N THR A 382 35.39 -11.56 22.61
CA THR A 382 35.94 -10.82 21.47
C THR A 382 36.36 -11.72 20.31
N SER A 383 36.25 -13.05 20.44
CA SER A 383 36.40 -14.01 19.33
C SER A 383 35.09 -14.31 18.60
N ILE A 384 33.94 -13.95 19.18
CA ILE A 384 32.61 -14.08 18.57
C ILE A 384 32.38 -12.88 17.63
N ALA A 385 32.14 -13.15 16.34
CA ALA A 385 31.84 -12.10 15.36
C ALA A 385 30.46 -11.46 15.60
N ALA A 386 30.22 -10.29 15.02
CA ALA A 386 29.00 -9.50 15.27
C ALA A 386 27.70 -10.17 14.80
N ASP A 387 27.76 -11.13 13.88
CA ASP A 387 26.66 -11.96 13.40
C ASP A 387 26.71 -13.42 13.92
N SER A 388 27.60 -13.71 14.88
CA SER A 388 27.73 -15.00 15.55
C SER A 388 27.21 -14.98 17.00
N ALA A 389 26.85 -16.14 17.55
CA ALA A 389 26.70 -16.35 19.00
C ALA A 389 26.90 -17.83 19.37
N LYS A 390 27.32 -18.09 20.61
CA LYS A 390 27.34 -19.44 21.18
C LYS A 390 26.55 -19.50 22.47
N ILE A 391 25.52 -20.35 22.50
CA ILE A 391 24.58 -20.49 23.62
C ILE A 391 24.68 -21.91 24.17
N SER A 392 24.81 -22.04 25.49
CA SER A 392 24.76 -23.30 26.23
C SER A 392 23.62 -23.24 27.25
N VAL A 393 22.74 -24.24 27.22
CA VAL A 393 21.55 -24.40 28.06
C VAL A 393 21.74 -25.62 28.93
N VAL A 394 21.55 -25.47 30.24
CA VAL A 394 21.53 -26.59 31.21
C VAL A 394 20.09 -26.82 31.65
N LEU A 395 19.61 -28.06 31.60
CA LEU A 395 18.32 -28.47 32.13
C LEU A 395 18.43 -28.90 33.59
N GLN A 396 17.30 -28.88 34.32
CA GLN A 396 17.18 -29.37 35.70
C GLN A 396 17.52 -30.87 35.88
N SER A 397 17.68 -31.62 34.80
CA SER A 397 18.22 -32.99 34.78
C SER A 397 19.76 -33.05 34.83
N GLY A 398 20.45 -31.91 34.66
CA GLY A 398 21.89 -31.82 34.42
C GLY A 398 22.30 -31.98 32.95
N GLU A 399 21.35 -32.20 32.03
CA GLU A 399 21.63 -32.32 30.59
C GLU A 399 21.97 -30.96 29.97
N VAL A 400 22.94 -30.95 29.04
CA VAL A 400 23.51 -29.72 28.47
C VAL A 400 23.38 -29.68 26.96
N PHE A 401 22.60 -28.73 26.46
CA PHE A 401 22.45 -28.44 25.04
C PHE A 401 23.33 -27.25 24.67
N THR A 402 24.03 -27.30 23.54
CA THR A 402 24.88 -26.19 23.09
C THR A 402 24.73 -25.95 21.59
N LYS A 403 24.56 -24.69 21.22
CA LYS A 403 24.45 -24.22 19.84
C LYS A 403 25.47 -23.13 19.58
N TYR A 404 26.27 -23.30 18.54
CA TYR A 404 26.98 -22.21 17.89
C TYR A 404 26.21 -21.81 16.62
N VAL A 405 26.05 -20.52 16.42
CA VAL A 405 25.62 -19.89 15.18
C VAL A 405 26.80 -19.09 14.67
N GLU A 406 27.36 -19.52 13.54
CA GLU A 406 28.45 -18.83 12.85
C GLU A 406 27.94 -17.58 12.14
N HIS A 407 26.87 -17.73 11.36
CA HIS A 407 26.18 -16.65 10.67
C HIS A 407 24.67 -16.71 10.93
N ALA A 408 24.17 -15.75 11.69
CA ALA A 408 22.74 -15.66 12.02
C ALA A 408 21.86 -15.53 10.78
N ILE A 409 20.64 -16.07 10.85
CA ILE A 409 19.60 -15.80 9.86
C ILE A 409 19.41 -14.27 9.70
N GLY A 410 19.34 -13.79 8.46
CA GLY A 410 19.34 -12.35 8.13
C GLY A 410 20.72 -11.70 8.03
N SER A 411 21.81 -12.43 8.22
CA SER A 411 23.17 -11.99 7.87
C SER A 411 23.40 -12.01 6.34
N ARG A 412 24.59 -11.57 5.89
CA ARG A 412 24.99 -11.66 4.47
C ARG A 412 25.28 -13.08 4.01
N ALA A 413 25.78 -13.93 4.90
CA ALA A 413 26.11 -15.33 4.59
C ALA A 413 24.89 -16.27 4.76
N ASN A 414 23.93 -15.90 5.60
CA ASN A 414 22.68 -16.63 5.85
C ASN A 414 21.47 -15.68 5.72
N PRO A 415 21.18 -15.14 4.52
CA PRO A 415 20.06 -14.22 4.30
C PRO A 415 18.70 -14.95 4.43
N LEU A 416 17.64 -14.23 4.77
CA LEU A 416 16.27 -14.79 4.73
C LEU A 416 15.98 -15.37 3.35
N SER A 417 15.34 -16.55 3.33
CA SER A 417 14.72 -17.08 2.12
C SER A 417 13.44 -16.32 1.79
N ASP A 418 12.95 -16.45 0.55
CA ASP A 418 11.68 -15.82 0.16
C ASP A 418 10.49 -16.47 0.89
N GLU A 419 10.62 -17.72 1.33
CA GLU A 419 9.65 -18.38 2.21
C GLU A 419 9.67 -17.79 3.64
N LYS A 420 10.83 -17.47 4.21
CA LYS A 420 10.89 -16.77 5.51
C LYS A 420 10.41 -15.32 5.43
N LEU A 421 10.58 -14.65 4.28
CA LEU A 421 9.88 -13.38 4.01
C LEU A 421 8.36 -13.59 3.95
N ARG A 422 7.88 -14.67 3.32
CA ARG A 422 6.46 -15.00 3.20
C ARG A 422 5.81 -15.30 4.55
N GLU A 423 6.45 -16.12 5.39
CA GLU A 423 6.04 -16.35 6.79
C GLU A 423 5.91 -15.03 7.56
N LYS A 424 6.96 -14.18 7.52
CA LYS A 424 6.98 -12.86 8.17
C LYS A 424 5.87 -11.93 7.67
N PHE A 425 5.58 -11.93 6.37
CA PHE A 425 4.53 -11.12 5.78
C PHE A 425 3.14 -11.57 6.24
N VAL A 426 2.89 -12.89 6.22
CA VAL A 426 1.60 -13.48 6.61
C VAL A 426 1.36 -13.32 8.11
N ASP A 427 2.37 -13.49 8.96
CA ASP A 427 2.33 -13.15 10.39
C ASP A 427 2.01 -11.66 10.61
N GLY A 428 2.68 -10.78 9.86
CA GLY A 428 2.39 -9.34 9.83
C GLY A 428 0.93 -9.03 9.48
N CYS A 429 0.37 -9.67 8.45
CA CYS A 429 -1.05 -9.55 8.10
C CYS A 429 -1.98 -10.10 9.20
N ASN A 430 -1.64 -11.22 9.82
CA ASN A 430 -2.47 -11.89 10.83
C ASN A 430 -2.56 -11.06 12.13
N SER A 431 -1.44 -10.47 12.58
CA SER A 431 -1.40 -9.63 13.80
C SER A 431 -2.32 -8.41 13.73
N VAL A 432 -2.57 -7.86 12.53
CA VAL A 432 -3.56 -6.80 12.29
C VAL A 432 -4.88 -7.29 11.68
N SER A 433 -5.11 -8.60 11.64
CA SER A 433 -6.34 -9.26 11.15
C SER A 433 -6.73 -8.90 9.72
N ILE A 434 -5.75 -8.77 8.81
CA ILE A 434 -5.99 -8.61 7.37
C ILE A 434 -6.62 -9.88 6.78
N ARG A 435 -7.68 -9.70 5.99
CA ARG A 435 -8.33 -10.79 5.26
C ARG A 435 -7.44 -11.27 4.11
N ASP A 436 -7.33 -12.59 3.96
CA ASP A 436 -6.64 -13.26 2.85
C ASP A 436 -5.17 -12.84 2.69
N ALA A 437 -4.41 -13.00 3.78
CA ALA A 437 -2.98 -12.66 3.86
C ALA A 437 -2.13 -13.30 2.75
N GLU A 438 -2.46 -14.52 2.32
CA GLU A 438 -1.75 -15.23 1.24
C GLU A 438 -2.02 -14.59 -0.13
N ALA A 439 -3.26 -14.19 -0.43
CA ALA A 439 -3.55 -13.47 -1.67
C ALA A 439 -2.90 -12.08 -1.69
N VAL A 440 -2.84 -11.37 -0.56
CA VAL A 440 -2.13 -10.08 -0.45
C VAL A 440 -0.62 -10.29 -0.68
N SER A 441 -0.03 -11.30 -0.03
CA SER A 441 1.36 -11.73 -0.21
C SER A 441 1.69 -12.02 -1.68
N GLN A 442 0.93 -12.91 -2.34
CA GLN A 442 1.15 -13.25 -3.76
C GLN A 442 1.12 -12.00 -4.66
N ARG A 443 0.17 -11.08 -4.44
CA ARG A 443 0.03 -9.86 -5.23
C ARG A 443 1.17 -8.86 -5.04
N CYS A 444 1.85 -8.89 -3.89
CA CYS A 444 3.07 -8.09 -3.66
C CYS A 444 4.29 -8.67 -4.38
N TRP A 445 4.39 -10.00 -4.56
CA TRP A 445 5.40 -10.61 -5.44
C TRP A 445 5.09 -10.39 -6.93
N GLU A 446 3.81 -10.40 -7.34
CA GLU A 446 3.37 -10.15 -8.73
C GLU A 446 3.58 -8.68 -9.20
N LEU A 447 4.15 -7.79 -8.38
CA LEU A 447 4.33 -6.36 -8.68
C LEU A 447 4.97 -6.08 -10.04
N GLU A 448 5.95 -6.87 -10.47
CA GLU A 448 6.61 -6.68 -11.77
C GLU A 448 5.74 -7.06 -12.98
N ALA A 449 4.82 -8.02 -12.79
CA ALA A 449 4.18 -8.82 -13.85
C ALA A 449 3.09 -8.07 -14.67
N GLY A 450 3.13 -6.75 -14.70
CA GLY A 450 2.38 -5.92 -15.65
C GLY A 450 0.99 -5.46 -15.19
N ARG A 451 0.49 -5.91 -14.03
CA ARG A 451 -0.66 -5.24 -13.40
C ARG A 451 -0.22 -3.81 -12.96
N PRO A 452 -0.98 -2.74 -13.27
CA PRO A 452 -0.72 -1.44 -12.66
C PRO A 452 -0.99 -1.55 -11.15
N PHE A 453 -0.22 -0.82 -10.33
CA PHE A 453 -0.16 -1.04 -8.87
C PHE A 453 -1.55 -1.16 -8.21
N HIS A 454 -2.49 -0.30 -8.63
CA HIS A 454 -3.85 -0.26 -8.13
C HIS A 454 -4.67 -1.55 -8.32
N GLN A 455 -4.27 -2.50 -9.19
CA GLN A 455 -4.99 -3.77 -9.38
C GLN A 455 -4.57 -4.82 -8.35
N CYS A 456 -3.33 -4.77 -7.85
CA CYS A 456 -2.85 -5.68 -6.82
C CYS A 456 -3.54 -5.48 -5.46
N LEU A 457 -4.34 -4.40 -5.28
CA LEU A 457 -5.10 -4.12 -4.06
C LEU A 457 -6.63 -4.04 -4.26
N LYS A 458 -7.16 -4.36 -5.46
CA LYS A 458 -8.59 -4.09 -5.82
C LYS A 458 -9.57 -5.28 -5.77
N GLU A 459 -9.09 -6.52 -5.77
CA GLU A 459 -9.94 -7.68 -6.14
C GLU A 459 -10.68 -8.37 -4.97
N HIS A 460 -10.37 -8.01 -3.72
CA HIS A 460 -11.10 -8.47 -2.52
C HIS A 460 -11.49 -7.27 -1.66
N GLN A 461 -12.56 -7.39 -0.84
CA GLN A 461 -13.35 -6.25 -0.33
C GLN A 461 -12.61 -5.17 0.51
N ALA A 462 -11.90 -4.28 -0.17
CA ALA A 462 -11.40 -3.00 0.32
C ALA A 462 -11.23 -2.01 -0.86
N VAL A 463 -11.62 -0.74 -0.65
CA VAL A 463 -11.41 0.42 -1.55
C VAL A 463 -12.09 0.39 -2.94
N PHE A 464 -12.40 1.58 -3.48
CA PHE A 464 -12.91 1.81 -4.85
C PHE A 464 -12.24 3.06 -5.49
N PHE A 465 -12.30 3.13 -6.84
CA PHE A 465 -12.00 4.28 -7.71
C PHE A 465 -10.52 4.78 -7.77
N THR A 466 -9.90 5.13 -8.92
CA THR A 466 -10.38 5.39 -10.31
C THR A 466 -9.32 4.80 -11.32
N ALA A 467 -8.89 5.27 -12.53
CA ALA A 467 -9.25 6.27 -13.59
C ALA A 467 -8.54 5.89 -14.95
N ASP A 468 -8.73 6.72 -15.99
CA ASP A 468 -8.08 6.76 -17.35
C ASP A 468 -6.54 7.00 -17.36
N CYS A 469 -5.78 6.95 -18.48
CA CYS A 469 -6.12 7.03 -19.92
C CYS A 469 -5.42 5.98 -20.84
N GLU A 470 -5.90 5.91 -22.09
CA GLU A 470 -5.30 5.38 -23.35
C GLU A 470 -5.27 3.85 -23.62
N ASP A 471 -6.09 3.45 -24.61
CA ASP A 471 -5.87 2.42 -25.63
C ASP A 471 -5.59 0.96 -25.25
N LYS A 472 -6.51 0.36 -24.48
CA LYS A 472 -7.48 -0.64 -25.05
C LYS A 472 -8.43 -1.20 -24.00
N VAL A 473 -9.73 -0.92 -24.15
CA VAL A 473 -10.78 -1.60 -23.38
C VAL A 473 -11.07 -2.98 -23.96
N SER A 474 -10.88 -4.02 -23.16
CA SER A 474 -11.57 -5.31 -23.32
C SER A 474 -12.61 -5.43 -22.19
N PRO A 475 -13.92 -5.46 -22.49
CA PRO A 475 -14.96 -5.57 -21.46
C PRO A 475 -14.96 -6.96 -20.81
N PHE A 476 -15.76 -7.11 -19.75
CA PHE A 476 -15.84 -8.31 -18.88
C PHE A 476 -16.40 -9.54 -19.63
N TYR A 477 -15.50 -10.19 -20.39
CA TYR A 477 -15.56 -11.49 -21.06
C TYR A 477 -16.84 -11.89 -21.83
N ILE A 478 -16.78 -11.72 -23.15
CA ILE A 478 -16.91 -12.85 -24.07
C ILE A 478 -15.70 -12.84 -25.01
N ARG A 479 -15.05 -13.99 -25.24
CA ARG A 479 -13.98 -14.12 -26.24
C ARG A 479 -14.59 -14.12 -27.65
N GLN A 480 -14.04 -13.24 -28.51
CA GLN A 480 -14.37 -13.01 -29.93
C GLN A 480 -15.71 -12.32 -30.23
N PRO A 481 -15.74 -11.37 -31.20
CA PRO A 481 -16.98 -10.82 -31.75
C PRO A 481 -17.53 -11.71 -32.87
N THR A 482 -18.75 -12.23 -32.70
CA THR A 482 -19.47 -13.00 -33.75
C THR A 482 -20.49 -12.18 -34.54
N THR A 483 -20.72 -10.92 -34.16
CA THR A 483 -21.60 -9.95 -34.86
C THR A 483 -21.07 -8.51 -34.69
N PRO A 484 -21.47 -7.57 -35.57
CA PRO A 484 -21.21 -6.13 -35.39
C PRO A 484 -21.69 -5.58 -34.02
N PRO A 485 -21.14 -4.44 -33.55
CA PRO A 485 -21.61 -3.79 -32.33
C PRO A 485 -23.10 -3.45 -32.44
N ARG A 486 -23.86 -3.80 -31.40
CA ARG A 486 -25.32 -3.59 -31.33
C ARG A 486 -25.60 -2.14 -30.95
N SER A 487 -26.54 -1.49 -31.64
CA SER A 487 -26.82 -0.05 -31.50
C SER A 487 -27.24 0.37 -30.08
N PHE A 488 -27.94 -0.51 -29.35
CA PHE A 488 -28.38 -0.27 -27.97
C PHE A 488 -28.20 -1.54 -27.14
N GLY A 489 -27.37 -1.49 -26.09
CA GLY A 489 -26.99 -2.63 -25.25
C GLY A 489 -27.94 -2.87 -24.07
N PHE A 490 -27.40 -3.36 -22.95
CA PHE A 490 -28.14 -3.33 -21.68
C PHE A 490 -28.25 -1.88 -21.17
N GLY A 491 -29.39 -1.51 -20.59
CA GLY A 491 -29.64 -0.16 -20.05
C GLY A 491 -30.13 -0.19 -18.61
N GLY A 492 -29.51 0.62 -17.75
CA GLY A 492 -29.72 0.62 -16.30
C GLY A 492 -29.35 -0.70 -15.60
N VAL A 493 -29.14 -0.65 -14.28
CA VAL A 493 -29.03 -1.85 -13.44
C VAL A 493 -29.49 -1.54 -12.01
N VAL A 494 -30.24 -2.46 -11.41
CA VAL A 494 -30.74 -2.36 -10.03
C VAL A 494 -30.57 -3.69 -9.29
N ARG A 495 -30.32 -3.64 -7.98
CA ARG A 495 -30.25 -4.83 -7.11
C ARG A 495 -31.59 -5.06 -6.41
N VAL A 496 -32.09 -6.29 -6.42
CA VAL A 496 -33.21 -6.76 -5.58
C VAL A 496 -32.82 -8.09 -4.95
N GLY A 497 -32.57 -8.09 -3.63
CA GLY A 497 -31.98 -9.25 -2.94
C GLY A 497 -30.66 -9.65 -3.62
N ASP A 498 -30.48 -10.93 -3.93
CA ASP A 498 -29.26 -11.43 -4.59
C ASP A 498 -29.37 -11.50 -6.12
N THR A 499 -30.29 -10.70 -6.68
CA THR A 499 -30.54 -10.56 -8.12
C THR A 499 -30.19 -9.14 -8.58
N LEU A 500 -29.46 -9.03 -9.69
CA LEU A 500 -29.40 -7.79 -10.48
C LEU A 500 -30.43 -7.85 -11.59
N ILE A 501 -31.11 -6.74 -11.87
CA ILE A 501 -32.09 -6.59 -12.96
C ILE A 501 -31.61 -5.45 -13.87
N ALA A 502 -31.68 -5.66 -15.17
CA ALA A 502 -31.33 -4.68 -16.20
C ALA A 502 -32.33 -4.76 -17.36
N SER A 503 -32.39 -3.71 -18.19
CA SER A 503 -33.09 -3.75 -19.47
C SER A 503 -32.17 -4.24 -20.58
N ASP A 504 -32.68 -4.96 -21.58
CA ASP A 504 -31.98 -5.33 -22.81
C ASP A 504 -32.61 -4.57 -23.98
N ASN A 505 -32.02 -3.43 -24.35
CA ASN A 505 -32.54 -2.57 -25.42
C ASN A 505 -32.37 -3.17 -26.84
N THR A 506 -31.54 -4.21 -27.01
CA THR A 506 -31.48 -4.97 -28.27
C THR A 506 -32.69 -5.89 -28.44
N LYS A 507 -33.27 -6.37 -27.33
CA LYS A 507 -34.33 -7.39 -27.32
C LYS A 507 -35.65 -6.95 -26.68
N HIS A 508 -35.73 -5.70 -26.24
CA HIS A 508 -36.94 -5.09 -25.70
C HIS A 508 -37.52 -5.90 -24.51
N GLN A 509 -36.64 -6.39 -23.64
CA GLN A 509 -36.96 -7.32 -22.55
C GLN A 509 -36.20 -6.99 -21.27
N LEU A 510 -36.81 -7.23 -20.10
CA LEU A 510 -36.09 -7.19 -18.83
C LEU A 510 -35.28 -8.49 -18.66
N VAL A 511 -34.07 -8.38 -18.13
CA VAL A 511 -33.17 -9.51 -17.83
C VAL A 511 -32.68 -9.45 -16.39
N LYS A 512 -32.24 -10.59 -15.87
CA LYS A 512 -31.62 -10.68 -14.55
C LYS A 512 -30.40 -11.58 -14.50
N PHE A 513 -29.58 -11.33 -13.48
CA PHE A 513 -28.35 -12.04 -13.15
C PHE A 513 -28.36 -12.37 -11.66
N ALA A 514 -27.89 -13.55 -11.25
CA ALA A 514 -27.73 -13.88 -9.83
C ALA A 514 -26.32 -13.51 -9.36
N ILE A 515 -26.22 -12.76 -8.26
CA ILE A 515 -24.98 -12.10 -7.80
C ILE A 515 -23.90 -13.12 -7.38
N HIS A 516 -24.31 -14.34 -7.02
CA HIS A 516 -23.41 -15.37 -6.46
C HIS A 516 -23.30 -16.65 -7.31
N SER A 517 -23.82 -16.67 -8.55
CA SER A 517 -23.71 -17.84 -9.44
C SER A 517 -22.60 -17.69 -10.47
N GLY A 518 -21.77 -18.72 -10.66
CA GLY A 518 -20.75 -18.80 -11.74
C GLY A 518 -21.30 -18.94 -13.16
N HIS A 519 -22.55 -18.52 -13.42
CA HIS A 519 -23.19 -18.56 -14.73
C HIS A 519 -23.46 -17.14 -15.22
N HIS A 520 -22.60 -16.67 -16.13
CA HIS A 520 -22.55 -15.28 -16.60
C HIS A 520 -23.58 -14.94 -17.71
N SER A 521 -24.68 -15.69 -17.82
CA SER A 521 -25.70 -15.49 -18.86
C SER A 521 -26.95 -14.77 -18.32
N PRO A 522 -27.51 -13.78 -19.04
CA PRO A 522 -28.74 -13.11 -18.64
C PRO A 522 -29.92 -14.09 -18.69
N VAL A 523 -30.71 -14.15 -17.61
CA VAL A 523 -31.99 -14.84 -17.57
C VAL A 523 -33.09 -13.83 -17.87
N VAL A 524 -33.88 -14.06 -18.93
CA VAL A 524 -35.00 -13.18 -19.28
C VAL A 524 -36.06 -13.20 -18.16
N ILE A 525 -36.60 -12.03 -17.81
CA ILE A 525 -37.81 -11.89 -16.99
C ILE A 525 -38.99 -11.75 -17.96
N PRO A 526 -39.88 -12.77 -18.09
CA PRO A 526 -40.99 -12.70 -19.02
C PRO A 526 -41.97 -11.58 -18.64
N GLN A 527 -42.32 -10.76 -19.64
CA GLN A 527 -43.34 -9.72 -19.50
C GLN A 527 -44.74 -10.34 -19.69
N THR A 528 -45.59 -10.25 -18.67
CA THR A 528 -47.00 -10.74 -18.69
C THR A 528 -48.00 -9.71 -19.23
N ASN A 529 -47.53 -8.50 -19.49
CA ASN A 529 -48.13 -7.48 -20.33
C ASN A 529 -46.93 -6.84 -21.06
N TYR A 530 -46.82 -7.01 -22.38
CA TYR A 530 -45.56 -6.75 -23.09
C TYR A 530 -45.42 -5.29 -23.49
N HIS A 531 -44.38 -4.64 -22.98
CA HIS A 531 -43.98 -3.28 -23.35
C HIS A 531 -42.71 -3.31 -24.22
N ASN A 532 -42.75 -2.59 -25.34
CA ASN A 532 -41.72 -2.58 -26.38
C ASN A 532 -40.83 -1.34 -26.27
N PHE A 533 -39.91 -1.34 -25.31
CA PHE A 533 -39.03 -0.22 -25.02
C PHE A 533 -37.78 -0.22 -25.91
N SER A 534 -37.36 0.94 -26.40
CA SER A 534 -36.30 1.09 -27.42
C SER A 534 -35.07 1.88 -26.95
N GLY A 535 -35.11 2.44 -25.74
CA GLY A 535 -34.08 3.32 -25.20
C GLY A 535 -34.21 3.51 -23.69
N ALA A 536 -34.26 2.40 -22.93
CA ALA A 536 -34.24 2.45 -21.47
C ALA A 536 -32.85 2.88 -20.97
N GLY A 537 -32.77 4.04 -20.34
CA GLY A 537 -31.53 4.64 -19.83
C GLY A 537 -31.23 4.22 -18.38
N SER A 538 -32.24 4.25 -17.51
CA SER A 538 -32.10 3.89 -16.09
C SER A 538 -33.19 2.92 -15.63
N VAL A 539 -32.87 2.16 -14.58
CA VAL A 539 -33.78 1.22 -13.91
C VAL A 539 -33.64 1.44 -12.40
N SER A 540 -34.76 1.54 -11.69
CA SER A 540 -34.77 1.67 -10.23
C SER A 540 -35.90 0.84 -9.60
N VAL A 541 -35.81 0.58 -8.30
CA VAL A 541 -36.81 -0.19 -7.52
C VAL A 541 -37.03 0.54 -6.20
N PRO A 542 -38.13 1.31 -6.04
CA PRO A 542 -38.41 2.06 -4.81
C PRO A 542 -38.58 1.16 -3.57
N HIS A 543 -37.94 1.56 -2.47
CA HIS A 543 -38.08 1.01 -1.14
C HIS A 543 -39.51 1.15 -0.61
N ARG A 544 -40.19 2.29 -0.83
CA ARG A 544 -41.62 2.49 -0.50
C ARG A 544 -42.59 1.44 -1.06
N HIS A 545 -42.18 0.69 -2.09
CA HIS A 545 -42.99 -0.40 -2.67
C HIS A 545 -42.42 -1.80 -2.37
N GLY A 546 -41.55 -1.93 -1.37
CA GLY A 546 -41.09 -3.20 -0.82
C GLY A 546 -40.37 -4.11 -1.81
N GLY A 547 -39.60 -3.53 -2.75
CA GLY A 547 -38.83 -4.28 -3.74
C GLY A 547 -39.63 -4.89 -4.90
N LYS A 548 -40.94 -4.59 -4.99
CA LYS A 548 -41.88 -5.23 -5.94
C LYS A 548 -42.18 -4.39 -7.19
N VAL A 549 -41.91 -3.09 -7.14
CA VAL A 549 -42.15 -2.15 -8.25
C VAL A 549 -40.82 -1.74 -8.84
N LEU A 550 -40.73 -1.74 -10.16
CA LEU A 550 -39.57 -1.30 -10.94
C LEU A 550 -39.99 -0.13 -11.82
N LEU A 551 -39.22 0.94 -11.77
CA LEU A 551 -39.35 2.11 -12.63
C LEU A 551 -38.25 2.03 -13.67
N MET A 552 -38.60 2.25 -14.94
CA MET A 552 -37.63 2.29 -16.03
C MET A 552 -37.78 3.61 -16.78
N ALA A 553 -36.72 4.40 -16.81
CA ALA A 553 -36.67 5.65 -17.57
C ALA A 553 -36.38 5.33 -19.03
N GLU A 554 -37.28 5.70 -19.93
CA GLU A 554 -37.26 5.28 -21.34
C GLU A 554 -37.44 6.45 -22.32
N ASP A 555 -36.61 6.43 -23.36
CA ASP A 555 -36.89 7.06 -24.64
C ASP A 555 -37.48 6.01 -25.60
N VAL A 556 -38.77 6.13 -25.88
CA VAL A 556 -39.47 5.24 -26.82
C VAL A 556 -39.29 5.80 -28.23
N THR A 557 -38.26 5.34 -28.94
CA THR A 557 -37.85 5.93 -30.23
C THR A 557 -38.92 5.76 -31.32
N ALA A 558 -39.75 4.72 -31.24
CA ALA A 558 -40.81 4.43 -32.20
C ALA A 558 -41.99 5.42 -32.15
N SER A 559 -42.35 5.93 -30.97
CA SER A 559 -43.39 6.97 -30.77
C SER A 559 -42.80 8.37 -30.56
N ASN A 560 -41.48 8.48 -30.42
CA ASN A 560 -40.75 9.70 -30.12
C ASN A 560 -41.20 10.37 -28.80
N THR A 561 -41.60 9.55 -27.82
CA THR A 561 -42.04 9.94 -26.47
C THR A 561 -41.01 9.54 -25.42
N THR A 562 -40.94 10.26 -24.31
CA THR A 562 -40.00 10.00 -23.20
C THR A 562 -40.74 9.99 -21.87
N GLY A 563 -40.38 9.12 -20.94
CA GLY A 563 -41.19 8.87 -19.73
C GLY A 563 -40.76 7.65 -18.91
N VAL A 564 -41.57 7.31 -17.90
CA VAL A 564 -41.30 6.24 -16.94
C VAL A 564 -42.26 5.07 -17.12
N SER A 565 -41.74 3.91 -17.51
CA SER A 565 -42.50 2.66 -17.46
C SER A 565 -42.54 2.10 -16.04
N VAL A 566 -43.73 1.69 -15.60
CA VAL A 566 -43.95 1.08 -14.28
C VAL A 566 -44.20 -0.41 -14.44
N PHE A 567 -43.35 -1.22 -13.84
CA PHE A 567 -43.47 -2.68 -13.79
C PHE A 567 -43.70 -3.16 -12.36
N ILE A 568 -44.43 -4.27 -12.20
CA ILE A 568 -44.58 -4.97 -10.92
C ILE A 568 -44.18 -6.45 -11.03
N SER A 569 -43.55 -6.96 -9.98
CA SER A 569 -43.29 -8.37 -9.72
C SER A 569 -44.06 -8.83 -8.48
N LYS A 570 -44.62 -10.04 -8.53
CA LYS A 570 -45.29 -10.70 -7.39
C LYS A 570 -44.63 -12.03 -7.01
N ASP A 571 -43.54 -12.41 -7.68
CA ASP A 571 -42.96 -13.76 -7.67
C ASP A 571 -41.41 -13.78 -7.50
N ASN A 572 -40.86 -12.70 -6.94
CA ASN A 572 -39.42 -12.40 -6.83
C ASN A 572 -38.74 -12.31 -8.20
N TRP A 573 -39.35 -11.51 -9.09
CA TRP A 573 -38.84 -11.17 -10.43
C TRP A 573 -38.60 -12.43 -11.28
N LYS A 574 -39.44 -13.46 -11.12
CA LYS A 574 -39.55 -14.57 -12.08
C LYS A 574 -40.38 -14.17 -13.28
N SER A 575 -41.29 -13.21 -13.11
CA SER A 575 -41.97 -12.47 -14.18
C SER A 575 -42.08 -10.98 -13.82
N ALA A 576 -42.42 -10.17 -14.81
CA ALA A 576 -42.80 -8.77 -14.62
C ALA A 576 -44.14 -8.52 -15.30
N ARG A 577 -44.96 -7.62 -14.76
CA ARG A 577 -46.14 -7.09 -15.45
C ARG A 577 -46.00 -5.60 -15.61
N PHE A 578 -45.96 -5.14 -16.86
CA PHE A 578 -46.09 -3.72 -17.18
C PHE A 578 -47.47 -3.22 -16.76
N LEU A 579 -47.51 -2.07 -16.07
CA LEU A 579 -48.74 -1.44 -15.58
C LEU A 579 -49.13 -0.21 -16.40
N GLY A 580 -48.15 0.53 -16.92
CA GLY A 580 -48.36 1.74 -17.70
C GLY A 580 -47.09 2.58 -17.86
N PHE A 581 -47.15 3.59 -18.72
CA PHE A 581 -46.08 4.53 -19.03
C PHE A 581 -46.50 5.95 -18.62
N ILE A 582 -45.70 6.59 -17.77
CA ILE A 582 -45.91 7.96 -17.30
C ILE A 582 -45.11 8.90 -18.21
N GLU A 583 -45.79 9.55 -19.14
CA GLU A 583 -45.17 10.46 -20.11
C GLU A 583 -44.60 11.73 -19.44
N SER A 584 -43.38 12.11 -19.83
CA SER A 584 -42.80 13.40 -19.45
C SER A 584 -43.43 14.53 -20.27
N VAL A 585 -44.17 15.41 -19.59
CA VAL A 585 -44.90 16.53 -20.22
C VAL A 585 -43.93 17.60 -20.73
N ASP A 586 -42.73 17.68 -20.15
CA ASP A 586 -41.63 18.60 -20.49
C ASP A 586 -41.35 18.63 -22.01
N ARG A 587 -41.53 17.48 -22.69
CA ARG A 587 -41.32 17.33 -24.13
C ARG A 587 -42.38 17.99 -25.01
N LYS A 588 -43.53 18.37 -24.44
CA LYS A 588 -44.62 19.11 -25.11
C LYS A 588 -44.49 20.62 -24.94
N SER A 589 -43.62 21.08 -24.03
CA SER A 589 -43.32 22.50 -23.81
C SER A 589 -42.09 23.02 -24.56
N GLU A 590 -41.11 22.17 -24.89
CA GLU A 590 -39.89 22.61 -25.57
C GLU A 590 -40.02 22.76 -27.10
N PRO A 591 -39.25 23.66 -27.74
CA PRO A 591 -39.17 23.77 -29.19
C PRO A 591 -38.63 22.49 -29.83
N ALA A 592 -39.19 22.10 -30.99
CA ALA A 592 -38.81 20.90 -31.73
C ALA A 592 -37.35 20.88 -32.26
N SER A 593 -36.54 21.91 -32.02
CA SER A 593 -35.09 21.93 -32.21
C SER A 593 -34.32 21.22 -31.09
N VAL A 594 -34.84 21.22 -29.86
CA VAL A 594 -34.21 20.62 -28.67
C VAL A 594 -34.36 19.10 -28.69
N ALA A 595 -33.31 18.37 -28.35
CA ALA A 595 -33.36 16.94 -28.09
C ALA A 595 -33.56 16.68 -26.60
N MET A 596 -34.24 15.59 -26.23
CA MET A 596 -34.59 15.29 -24.85
C MET A 596 -34.48 13.80 -24.58
N SER A 597 -33.99 13.46 -23.38
CA SER A 597 -33.94 12.10 -22.84
C SER A 597 -34.39 12.10 -21.40
N LEU A 598 -35.14 11.08 -20.96
CA LEU A 598 -35.40 10.89 -19.54
C LEU A 598 -34.22 10.16 -18.91
N ALA A 599 -33.43 10.88 -18.12
CA ALA A 599 -32.20 10.38 -17.54
C ALA A 599 -32.45 9.42 -16.36
N SER A 600 -33.49 9.67 -15.56
CA SER A 600 -33.74 8.83 -14.38
C SER A 600 -35.17 8.89 -13.83
N ALA A 601 -35.51 7.91 -12.99
CA ALA A 601 -36.67 7.95 -12.11
C ALA A 601 -36.33 7.25 -10.78
N HIS A 602 -36.33 7.97 -9.65
CA HIS A 602 -35.87 7.47 -8.35
C HIS A 602 -36.72 7.98 -7.19
N GLU A 603 -36.69 7.24 -6.08
CA GLU A 603 -37.23 7.66 -4.79
C GLU A 603 -36.24 8.61 -4.10
N LEU A 604 -36.74 9.78 -3.68
CA LEU A 604 -36.02 10.79 -2.90
C LEU A 604 -36.95 11.22 -1.74
N GLY A 605 -36.57 10.90 -0.50
CA GLY A 605 -37.46 11.07 0.66
C GLY A 605 -38.68 10.15 0.58
N ASP A 606 -39.88 10.67 0.84
CA ASP A 606 -41.14 9.94 0.68
C ASP A 606 -41.67 9.92 -0.77
N ARG A 607 -40.98 10.54 -1.73
CA ARG A 607 -41.49 10.82 -3.09
C ARG A 607 -40.67 10.15 -4.18
N ILE A 608 -41.30 9.98 -5.35
CA ILE A 608 -40.68 9.47 -6.58
C ILE A 608 -40.56 10.62 -7.57
N TYR A 609 -39.34 10.95 -7.98
CA TYR A 609 -39.06 11.97 -8.97
C TYR A 609 -38.52 11.37 -10.27
N SER A 610 -38.97 11.89 -11.41
CA SER A 610 -38.36 11.68 -12.73
C SER A 610 -37.48 12.87 -13.11
N SER A 611 -36.33 12.63 -13.74
CA SER A 611 -35.47 13.72 -14.25
C SER A 611 -35.32 13.72 -15.77
N THR A 612 -35.63 14.86 -16.39
CA THR A 612 -35.53 15.07 -17.84
C THR A 612 -34.29 15.91 -18.17
N LEU A 613 -33.46 15.44 -19.11
CA LEU A 613 -32.31 16.17 -19.64
C LEU A 613 -32.57 16.69 -21.06
N PHE A 614 -32.02 17.87 -21.33
CA PHE A 614 -32.15 18.61 -22.60
C PHE A 614 -30.79 18.72 -23.29
N TYR A 615 -30.76 18.57 -24.61
CA TYR A 615 -29.54 18.61 -25.42
C TYR A 615 -29.74 19.46 -26.67
N ASP A 616 -28.73 20.27 -26.98
CA ASP A 616 -28.71 21.10 -28.19
C ASP A 616 -28.41 20.28 -29.46
N ASN A 617 -27.95 19.04 -29.32
CA ASN A 617 -27.54 18.16 -30.41
C ASN A 617 -28.42 16.88 -30.49
N LYS A 618 -29.13 16.72 -31.60
CA LYS A 618 -30.01 15.56 -31.88
C LYS A 618 -29.30 14.25 -32.17
N VAL A 619 -27.97 14.25 -32.32
CA VAL A 619 -27.19 13.09 -32.76
C VAL A 619 -26.47 12.38 -31.61
N ASN A 620 -26.20 13.06 -30.48
CA ASN A 620 -25.51 12.46 -29.35
C ASN A 620 -25.97 13.06 -28.00
N PRO A 621 -26.80 12.35 -27.20
CA PRO A 621 -27.25 12.79 -25.88
C PRO A 621 -26.21 12.60 -24.76
N ALA A 622 -24.97 12.17 -25.05
CA ALA A 622 -23.90 12.15 -24.04
C ALA A 622 -23.23 13.52 -23.83
N MET A 623 -23.49 14.49 -24.72
CA MET A 623 -22.99 15.87 -24.63
C MET A 623 -24.07 16.76 -24.04
N ALA A 624 -23.97 17.10 -22.75
CA ALA A 624 -24.79 18.16 -22.17
C ALA A 624 -24.60 19.46 -22.98
N GLY A 625 -25.69 20.13 -23.33
CA GLY A 625 -25.66 21.37 -24.10
C GLY A 625 -25.16 22.55 -23.27
N ASN A 626 -25.30 23.77 -23.81
CA ASN A 626 -25.03 25.01 -23.06
C ASN A 626 -26.12 25.33 -22.01
N ARG A 627 -26.99 24.36 -21.67
CA ARG A 627 -27.99 24.43 -20.60
C ARG A 627 -27.53 23.58 -19.42
N THR A 628 -27.40 24.19 -18.25
CA THR A 628 -27.14 23.52 -16.96
C THR A 628 -28.44 23.23 -16.18
N ASP A 629 -29.59 23.31 -16.85
CA ASP A 629 -30.92 23.14 -16.25
C ASP A 629 -31.44 21.71 -16.50
N PHE A 630 -32.06 21.12 -15.48
CA PHE A 630 -32.65 19.78 -15.54
C PHE A 630 -33.96 19.75 -14.76
N SER A 631 -35.03 19.30 -15.42
CA SER A 631 -36.34 19.17 -14.80
C SER A 631 -36.33 18.01 -13.81
N LEU A 632 -36.74 18.25 -12.57
CA LEU A 632 -36.97 17.22 -11.55
C LEU A 632 -38.44 17.27 -11.11
N ARG A 633 -39.23 16.29 -11.53
CA ARG A 633 -40.69 16.29 -11.42
C ARG A 633 -41.19 15.18 -10.50
N ASP A 634 -41.97 15.52 -9.48
CA ASP A 634 -42.67 14.53 -8.65
C ASP A 634 -43.70 13.78 -9.53
N ILE A 635 -43.57 12.45 -9.58
CA ILE A 635 -44.48 11.53 -10.27
C ILE A 635 -45.13 10.52 -9.31
N THR A 636 -44.97 10.70 -7.99
CA THR A 636 -45.47 9.81 -6.93
C THR A 636 -46.92 9.42 -7.15
N GLU A 637 -47.79 10.40 -7.34
CA GLU A 637 -49.24 10.17 -7.46
C GLU A 637 -49.60 9.43 -8.77
N SER A 638 -48.80 9.60 -9.82
CA SER A 638 -48.98 8.87 -11.10
C SER A 638 -48.53 7.41 -11.00
N VAL A 639 -47.42 7.13 -10.30
CA VAL A 639 -46.99 5.76 -9.97
C VAL A 639 -48.03 5.09 -9.06
N ASP A 640 -48.48 5.81 -8.02
CA ASP A 640 -49.47 5.30 -7.06
C ASP A 640 -50.85 5.04 -7.68
N ALA A 641 -51.28 5.88 -8.64
CA ALA A 641 -52.52 5.66 -9.39
C ALA A 641 -52.44 4.37 -10.21
N LEU A 642 -51.40 4.22 -11.04
CA LEU A 642 -51.18 3.00 -11.84
C LEU A 642 -51.10 1.75 -10.97
N LEU A 643 -50.51 1.83 -9.77
CA LEU A 643 -50.46 0.73 -8.81
C LEU A 643 -51.85 0.39 -8.23
N LYS A 644 -52.63 1.39 -7.80
CA LYS A 644 -53.97 1.21 -7.21
C LYS A 644 -54.96 0.65 -8.23
N GLU A 645 -55.00 1.20 -9.44
CA GLU A 645 -55.84 0.72 -10.55
C GLU A 645 -55.56 -0.75 -10.90
N ASN A 646 -54.30 -1.18 -10.73
CA ASN A 646 -53.84 -2.53 -10.98
C ASN A 646 -53.88 -3.45 -9.74
N GLY A 647 -54.62 -3.07 -8.69
CA GLY A 647 -54.88 -3.89 -7.51
C GLY A 647 -53.66 -4.13 -6.62
N PHE A 648 -52.68 -3.21 -6.63
CA PHE A 648 -51.61 -3.18 -5.63
C PHE A 648 -52.05 -2.35 -4.43
N LYS A 649 -51.75 -2.84 -3.22
CA LYS A 649 -51.88 -2.05 -1.99
C LYS A 649 -50.54 -1.39 -1.72
N ILE A 650 -50.59 -0.08 -1.52
CA ILE A 650 -49.47 0.81 -1.19
C ILE A 650 -49.46 0.99 0.33
#